data_AF-A0A6P6XNQ5-F1
#
_entry.id   AF-A0A6P6XNQ5-F1
#
_cell.length_a   1.000
_cell.length_b   1.000
_cell.length_c   1.000
_cell.angle_alpha   90.00
_cell.angle_beta   90.00
_cell.angle_gamma   90.00
#
_symmetry.space_group_name_H-M   'P 1'
#
loop_
_entity.id
_entity.type
_entity.pdbx_description
1 polymer ?
#
loop_
_entity_poly.entity_id
_entity_poly.type
_entity_poly.pdbx_seq_one_letter_code
_entity_poly.pdbx_strand_id
1 'polypeptide(L)'
;MSIQLISLTKRLITIKHPSSCVLAMNIVRTISTKQDGSKKRTIKSKQNVMNQWLPLNSDLNRFTTRTFNCAQLNDRLIGQKVQLCGWLEYSRMNRFIVLRDSYERIQLFVKRKQDAEIISKCHLESVIQVTGIVAARPEKDINVNMVNGNIEILVDHLELLNNSKANMPFLPLRDSIMSTTENVRLQYRYIDLRRAQMIKILRLRSWMLMAMRNHLVERFGFIDVETPTLFKDTPGGAQEFVVPTRFKDQFYSLVQSPQQFKQLLMVGGIDRYFQIARCYRDEGTKSDRQPEFTQLDLEMSFTTIDGVMELIEDLIQNCWPIQSERVKLCKPFDRIRYEDALNKYGSDKPDLRAPDIIIKQMSCRRDCYMLIIPQDYDTDFVIKNFLQNDLNPLLNTSNFNGRLNHFKYSSLPFQTHDLDNDICNEIRNEQNSFQANDFIWVASGSDQMNCLDILGRIRAHCIDMVENDRLSKLGDNSDGQRKLSFCWVYDFPLFAMDPQTGQLKPEHHPFTAPKPEDQSLIYTDPANCTGQSFDLVINGREIGGGSIRIHSAELQSYILNDLLKCKSKSMDYFIEALQCGCPPHGGFAIGIDRLIALICQQPSLRDVIAFPKSAQGKDLMSGSPGQISITTKQLYHLIPSDPILP
;
A
#
# COMPACT_ATOMS: atom_id res chain seq x y z
N MET A 1 48.31 52.05 28.42
CA MET A 1 49.10 52.49 27.25
C MET A 1 48.41 52.02 26.00
N SER A 2 47.97 52.99 25.21
CA SER A 2 47.30 52.88 23.92
C SER A 2 48.25 52.36 22.82
N ILE A 3 47.67 51.85 21.72
CA ILE A 3 48.01 52.00 20.28
C ILE A 3 47.31 50.83 19.55
N GLN A 4 46.10 51.02 18.99
CA GLN A 4 45.74 51.51 17.65
C GLN A 4 45.84 50.48 16.49
N LEU A 5 44.63 50.21 15.94
CA LEU A 5 44.20 49.72 14.62
C LEU A 5 45.24 49.25 13.58
N ILE A 6 44.89 48.19 12.84
CA ILE A 6 44.68 48.22 11.38
C ILE A 6 43.73 47.09 10.93
N SER A 7 42.79 47.48 10.08
CA SER A 7 41.81 46.66 9.36
C SER A 7 42.50 45.77 8.33
N LEU A 8 42.06 44.51 8.18
CA LEU A 8 42.13 43.80 6.91
C LEU A 8 41.00 42.76 6.80
N THR A 9 40.02 43.13 6.01
CA THR A 9 38.92 42.34 5.47
C THR A 9 39.43 41.14 4.68
N LYS A 10 39.11 39.91 5.10
CA LYS A 10 38.96 38.75 4.19
C LYS A 10 37.86 37.82 4.70
N ARG A 11 36.91 37.58 3.79
CA ARG A 11 35.72 36.73 3.90
C ARG A 11 36.01 35.39 4.58
N LEU A 12 35.36 35.15 5.72
CA LEU A 12 35.02 33.81 6.18
C LEU A 12 33.52 33.64 5.99
N ILE A 13 33.17 32.81 5.01
CA ILE A 13 31.81 32.30 4.83
C ILE A 13 31.59 31.33 6.00
N THR A 14 30.98 31.81 7.07
CA THR A 14 30.45 30.95 8.12
C THR A 14 29.13 30.37 7.61
N ILE A 15 29.17 29.15 7.07
CA ILE A 15 27.98 28.33 6.90
C ILE A 15 27.51 27.99 8.32
N LYS A 16 26.55 28.76 8.82
CA LYS A 16 25.74 28.35 9.98
C LYS A 16 24.89 27.17 9.50
N HIS A 17 25.23 25.97 9.97
CA HIS A 17 24.34 24.82 9.96
C HIS A 17 22.95 25.21 10.50
N PRO A 18 21.85 24.97 9.76
CA PRO A 18 20.52 25.03 10.34
C PRO A 18 20.22 23.68 11.01
N SER A 19 20.76 23.48 12.21
CA SER A 19 20.33 22.43 13.13
C SER A 19 19.02 22.86 13.79
N SER A 20 17.93 22.84 13.02
CA SER A 20 16.55 23.03 13.51
C SER A 20 15.55 22.73 12.40
N CYS A 21 15.51 21.47 11.94
CA CYS A 21 14.40 20.91 11.16
C CYS A 21 13.65 19.87 11.99
N VAL A 22 13.37 20.20 13.25
CA VAL A 22 12.41 19.49 14.09
C VAL A 22 11.51 20.59 14.69
N LEU A 23 10.19 20.39 14.58
CA LEU A 23 9.08 21.33 14.84
C LEU A 23 8.74 22.36 13.74
N ALA A 24 7.97 21.88 12.76
CA ALA A 24 6.82 22.65 12.28
C ALA A 24 5.58 21.73 12.22
N MET A 25 5.26 21.07 13.33
CA MET A 25 3.90 20.59 13.59
C MET A 25 3.08 21.81 14.03
N ASN A 26 2.22 22.32 13.15
CA ASN A 26 1.38 23.46 13.43
C ASN A 26 0.29 23.11 14.47
N ILE A 27 0.58 23.33 15.75
CA ILE A 27 -0.45 23.65 16.76
C ILE A 27 -0.73 25.15 16.61
N VAL A 28 -1.76 25.52 15.83
CA VAL A 28 -2.28 26.89 15.87
C VAL A 28 -3.26 26.98 17.04
N ARG A 29 -2.75 27.49 18.16
CA ARG A 29 -3.56 28.00 19.28
C ARG A 29 -4.48 29.12 18.77
N THR A 30 -5.75 29.01 19.13
CA THR A 30 -6.78 30.02 18.92
C THR A 30 -6.41 31.30 19.70
N ILE A 31 -6.10 32.38 18.99
CA ILE A 31 -6.01 33.72 19.60
C ILE A 31 -7.43 34.28 19.67
N SER A 32 -7.89 34.51 20.90
CA SER A 32 -9.10 35.28 21.20
C SER A 32 -8.86 36.75 20.89
N THR A 33 -9.71 37.37 20.08
CA THR A 33 -9.89 38.82 20.05
C THR A 33 -11.37 39.18 20.12
N LYS A 34 -11.65 40.17 20.97
CA LYS A 34 -12.96 40.69 21.34
C LYS A 34 -13.72 41.27 20.14
N GLN A 35 -15.04 41.25 20.32
CA GLN A 35 -16.11 41.77 19.47
C GLN A 35 -15.82 43.13 18.82
N ASP A 36 -16.13 43.24 17.53
CA ASP A 36 -16.86 44.40 17.03
C ASP A 36 -17.87 43.99 15.93
N GLY A 37 -19.05 44.60 16.00
CA GLY A 37 -20.26 44.15 15.32
C GLY A 37 -20.30 44.52 13.84
N SER A 38 -20.06 43.55 12.97
CA SER A 38 -20.64 43.54 11.62
C SER A 38 -20.81 42.11 11.14
N LYS A 39 -22.03 41.74 10.70
CA LYS A 39 -22.34 40.42 10.14
C LYS A 39 -21.64 40.24 8.79
N LYS A 40 -20.33 39.97 8.78
CA LYS A 40 -19.67 39.34 7.62
C LYS A 40 -20.03 37.85 7.65
N ARG A 41 -20.68 37.36 6.60
CA ARG A 41 -20.79 35.93 6.31
C ARG A 41 -19.37 35.37 6.24
N THR A 42 -18.91 34.74 7.32
CA THR A 42 -17.66 34.00 7.32
C THR A 42 -17.88 32.73 6.50
N ILE A 43 -17.54 32.79 5.22
CA ILE A 43 -17.35 31.59 4.40
C ILE A 43 -16.19 30.85 5.06
N LYS A 44 -16.48 29.76 5.79
CA LYS A 44 -15.43 28.81 6.18
C LYS A 44 -14.83 28.27 4.88
N SER A 45 -13.69 28.82 4.46
CA SER A 45 -12.92 28.27 3.35
C SER A 45 -12.61 26.82 3.70
N LYS A 46 -13.10 25.85 2.91
CA LYS A 46 -12.66 24.45 3.01
C LYS A 46 -11.13 24.47 2.96
N GLN A 47 -10.47 24.16 4.08
CA GLN A 47 -9.03 24.05 4.10
C GLN A 47 -8.62 22.95 3.12
N ASN A 48 -7.59 23.27 2.35
CA ASN A 48 -7.30 22.69 1.06
C ASN A 48 -6.70 21.29 1.19
N VAL A 49 -7.52 20.24 1.16
CA VAL A 49 -7.07 18.84 1.37
C VAL A 49 -6.08 18.37 0.28
N MET A 50 -6.06 18.99 -0.91
CA MET A 50 -5.13 18.63 -1.99
C MET A 50 -3.68 19.09 -1.78
N ASN A 51 -3.42 20.09 -0.93
CA ASN A 51 -2.09 20.72 -0.78
C ASN A 51 -1.32 20.32 0.49
N GLN A 52 -1.83 19.36 1.27
CA GLN A 52 -1.25 19.05 2.59
C GLN A 52 0.13 18.37 2.53
N TRP A 53 0.43 17.66 1.45
CA TRP A 53 1.73 16.98 1.25
C TRP A 53 2.74 17.84 0.48
N LEU A 54 2.40 19.10 0.20
CA LEU A 54 3.31 20.07 -0.37
C LEU A 54 3.79 21.00 0.74
N PRO A 55 5.08 21.39 0.78
CA PRO A 55 5.53 22.33 1.79
C PRO A 55 4.81 23.68 1.58
N LEU A 56 4.09 24.17 2.58
CA LEU A 56 3.30 25.42 2.49
C LEU A 56 4.16 26.66 2.19
N ASN A 57 5.46 26.61 2.49
CA ASN A 57 6.45 27.65 2.26
C ASN A 57 7.53 27.18 1.29
N SER A 58 7.13 26.74 0.09
CA SER A 58 8.07 26.23 -0.90
C SER A 58 8.33 27.22 -2.01
N ASP A 59 9.62 27.39 -2.33
CA ASP A 59 10.16 28.03 -3.54
C ASP A 59 9.83 27.19 -4.81
N LEU A 60 8.61 26.63 -4.92
CA LEU A 60 8.24 25.63 -5.95
C LEU A 60 8.51 26.10 -7.37
N ASN A 61 8.37 27.40 -7.60
CA ASN A 61 8.49 27.98 -8.93
C ASN A 61 9.86 28.61 -9.19
N ARG A 62 10.77 28.61 -8.21
CA ARG A 62 12.08 29.27 -8.28
C ARG A 62 12.93 28.81 -9.47
N PHE A 63 12.79 27.55 -9.86
CA PHE A 63 13.53 26.95 -10.97
C PHE A 63 12.65 26.73 -12.20
N THR A 64 11.59 27.52 -12.38
CA THR A 64 10.61 27.37 -13.45
C THR A 64 10.34 28.69 -14.16
N THR A 65 9.71 28.64 -15.35
CA THR A 65 9.31 29.85 -16.09
C THR A 65 8.02 30.49 -15.56
N ARG A 66 7.23 29.79 -14.73
CA ARG A 66 6.01 30.32 -14.11
C ARG A 66 6.36 31.06 -12.81
N THR A 67 5.56 32.07 -12.45
CA THR A 67 5.72 32.78 -11.17
C THR A 67 4.91 32.11 -10.06
N PHE A 68 3.71 31.61 -10.38
CA PHE A 68 2.83 30.91 -9.46
C PHE A 68 2.36 29.59 -10.05
N ASN A 69 2.03 28.64 -9.18
CA ASN A 69 1.18 27.50 -9.55
C ASN A 69 -0.29 27.87 -9.29
N CYS A 70 -1.22 27.11 -9.87
CA CYS A 70 -2.65 27.42 -9.79
C CYS A 70 -3.19 27.37 -8.35
N ALA A 71 -2.57 26.58 -7.46
CA ALA A 71 -2.97 26.44 -6.06
C ALA A 71 -2.54 27.61 -5.17
N GLN A 72 -1.49 28.35 -5.55
CA GLN A 72 -1.01 29.52 -4.81
C GLN A 72 -1.90 30.76 -5.03
N LEU A 73 -2.75 30.74 -6.05
CA LEU A 73 -3.60 31.88 -6.39
C LEU A 73 -4.76 32.02 -5.41
N ASN A 74 -4.91 33.22 -4.85
CA ASN A 74 -5.96 33.58 -3.90
C ASN A 74 -6.29 35.08 -4.00
N ASP A 75 -7.30 35.51 -3.24
CA ASP A 75 -7.80 36.89 -3.20
C ASP A 75 -6.76 37.94 -2.80
N ARG A 76 -5.74 37.58 -2.02
CA ARG A 76 -4.66 38.51 -1.63
C ARG A 76 -3.76 38.91 -2.79
N LEU A 77 -3.81 38.17 -3.91
CA LEU A 77 -3.01 38.44 -5.10
C LEU A 77 -3.76 39.28 -6.15
N ILE A 78 -5.00 39.73 -5.87
CA ILE A 78 -5.75 40.59 -6.80
C ILE A 78 -4.93 41.83 -7.19
N GLY A 79 -4.90 42.12 -8.48
CA GLY A 79 -4.11 43.19 -9.08
C GLY A 79 -2.66 42.82 -9.41
N GLN A 80 -2.17 41.67 -8.95
CA GLN A 80 -0.81 41.22 -9.27
C GLN A 80 -0.73 40.60 -10.67
N LYS A 81 0.41 40.85 -11.33
CA LYS A 81 0.75 40.20 -12.60
C LYS A 81 1.37 38.83 -12.33
N VAL A 82 0.86 37.81 -13.01
CA VAL A 82 1.26 36.42 -12.85
C VAL A 82 1.56 35.78 -14.20
N GLN A 83 2.46 34.80 -14.19
CA GLN A 83 2.72 33.91 -15.32
C GLN A 83 2.46 32.47 -14.88
N LEU A 84 1.59 31.79 -15.60
CA LEU A 84 1.12 30.44 -15.31
C LEU A 84 1.38 29.54 -16.52
N CYS A 85 1.67 28.26 -16.25
CA CYS A 85 1.81 27.23 -17.28
C CYS A 85 1.00 26.01 -16.86
N GLY A 86 0.28 25.39 -17.80
CA GLY A 86 -0.56 24.24 -17.52
C GLY A 86 -1.30 23.72 -18.75
N TRP A 87 -2.30 22.89 -18.49
CA TRP A 87 -3.15 22.25 -19.49
C TRP A 87 -4.49 22.96 -19.63
N LEU A 88 -4.94 23.13 -20.87
CA LEU A 88 -6.28 23.60 -21.20
C LEU A 88 -7.30 22.50 -20.84
N GLU A 89 -7.94 22.61 -19.67
CA GLU A 89 -8.91 21.61 -19.18
C GLU A 89 -10.29 21.82 -19.80
N TYR A 90 -10.69 23.08 -19.97
CA TYR A 90 -12.01 23.44 -20.48
C TYR A 90 -11.97 24.76 -21.25
N SER A 91 -12.82 24.90 -22.26
CA SER A 91 -12.99 26.14 -23.03
C SER A 91 -14.46 26.39 -23.35
N ARG A 92 -14.91 27.63 -23.12
CA ARG A 92 -16.23 28.11 -23.52
C ARG A 92 -16.09 29.40 -24.33
N MET A 93 -16.62 29.36 -25.56
CA MET A 93 -16.60 30.47 -26.51
C MET A 93 -15.19 31.05 -26.76
N ASN A 94 -14.13 30.26 -26.52
CA ASN A 94 -12.72 30.68 -26.58
C ASN A 94 -12.41 31.93 -25.72
N ARG A 95 -13.24 32.19 -24.70
CA ARG A 95 -13.16 33.38 -23.83
C ARG A 95 -13.00 33.02 -22.37
N PHE A 96 -13.74 32.02 -21.91
CA PHE A 96 -13.62 31.49 -20.56
C PHE A 96 -12.97 30.13 -20.65
N ILE A 97 -11.72 30.04 -20.24
CA ILE A 97 -10.97 28.78 -20.24
C ILE A 97 -10.56 28.41 -18.82
N VAL A 98 -10.39 27.13 -18.58
CA VAL A 98 -9.84 26.62 -17.31
C VAL A 98 -8.44 26.09 -17.59
N LEU A 99 -7.47 26.68 -16.91
CA LEU A 99 -6.10 26.19 -16.87
C LEU A 99 -5.95 25.26 -15.66
N ARG A 100 -5.45 24.05 -15.87
CA ARG A 100 -5.10 23.10 -14.81
C ARG A 100 -3.59 22.91 -14.78
N ASP A 101 -2.97 22.90 -13.61
CA ASP A 101 -1.65 22.32 -13.41
C ASP A 101 -1.69 21.12 -12.46
N SER A 102 -0.54 20.59 -12.03
CA SER A 102 -0.53 19.44 -11.11
C SER A 102 -0.99 19.77 -9.67
N TYR A 103 -1.34 21.02 -9.39
CA TYR A 103 -1.70 21.49 -8.05
C TYR A 103 -3.18 21.81 -7.97
N GLU A 104 -3.68 22.64 -8.89
CA GLU A 104 -5.07 23.08 -8.92
C GLU A 104 -5.46 23.57 -10.32
N ARG A 105 -6.70 24.05 -10.44
CA ARG A 105 -7.22 24.73 -11.62
C ARG A 105 -7.61 26.17 -11.35
N ILE A 106 -7.55 27.01 -12.37
CA ILE A 106 -7.94 28.43 -12.31
C ILE A 106 -8.64 28.84 -13.61
N GLN A 107 -9.63 29.73 -13.52
CA GLN A 107 -10.27 30.31 -14.70
C GLN A 107 -9.42 31.43 -15.28
N LEU A 108 -9.32 31.46 -16.59
CA LEU A 108 -8.73 32.55 -17.36
C LEU A 108 -9.83 33.22 -18.21
N PHE A 109 -9.80 34.55 -18.24
CA PHE A 109 -10.67 35.36 -19.07
C PHE A 109 -9.87 36.02 -20.20
N VAL A 110 -10.18 35.62 -21.43
CA VAL A 110 -9.44 35.99 -22.63
C VAL A 110 -10.16 37.11 -23.37
N LYS A 111 -9.54 38.29 -23.40
CA LYS A 111 -10.09 39.50 -24.04
C LYS A 111 -9.61 39.69 -25.48
N ARG A 112 -8.33 39.41 -25.73
CA ARG A 112 -7.69 39.64 -27.03
C ARG A 112 -8.19 38.61 -28.06
N LYS A 113 -8.57 39.10 -29.24
CA LYS A 113 -9.01 38.24 -30.35
C LYS A 113 -7.92 37.25 -30.79
N GLN A 114 -6.66 37.69 -30.84
CA GLN A 114 -5.51 36.86 -31.20
C GLN A 114 -5.37 35.64 -30.26
N ASP A 115 -5.46 35.84 -28.94
CA ASP A 115 -5.39 34.75 -27.97
C ASP A 115 -6.60 33.80 -28.10
N ALA A 116 -7.80 34.34 -28.38
CA ALA A 116 -8.99 33.53 -28.63
C ALA A 116 -8.90 32.70 -29.92
N GLU A 117 -8.21 33.20 -30.95
CA GLU A 117 -7.90 32.47 -32.19
C GLU A 117 -6.86 31.38 -31.99
N ILE A 118 -5.93 31.53 -31.05
CA ILE A 118 -5.03 30.44 -30.64
C ILE A 118 -5.87 29.33 -30.00
N ILE A 119 -6.72 29.67 -29.03
CA ILE A 119 -7.56 28.71 -28.30
C ILE A 119 -8.52 27.97 -29.24
N SER A 120 -9.09 28.64 -30.24
CA SER A 120 -10.02 28.01 -31.19
C SER A 120 -9.39 26.88 -32.02
N LYS A 121 -8.05 26.89 -32.14
CA LYS A 121 -7.27 25.86 -32.84
C LYS A 121 -6.68 24.80 -31.88
N CYS A 122 -6.81 25.01 -30.57
CA CYS A 122 -6.29 24.10 -29.56
C CYS A 122 -7.31 23.02 -29.21
N HIS A 123 -6.80 21.83 -28.90
CA HIS A 123 -7.61 20.77 -28.30
C HIS A 123 -7.49 20.79 -26.77
N LEU A 124 -8.44 20.18 -26.06
CA LEU A 124 -8.33 20.01 -24.60
C LEU A 124 -7.07 19.21 -24.27
N GLU A 125 -6.46 19.49 -23.13
CA GLU A 125 -5.14 18.98 -22.71
C GLU A 125 -3.95 19.53 -23.50
N SER A 126 -4.13 20.57 -24.32
CA SER A 126 -3.03 21.36 -24.87
C SER A 126 -2.30 22.13 -23.76
N VAL A 127 -0.99 22.28 -23.90
CA VAL A 127 -0.13 22.97 -22.93
C VAL A 127 -0.01 24.43 -23.32
N ILE A 128 -0.39 25.32 -22.42
CA ILE A 128 -0.36 26.76 -22.64
C ILE A 128 0.41 27.49 -21.54
N GLN A 129 1.04 28.59 -21.92
CA GLN A 129 1.62 29.58 -21.02
C GLN A 129 0.80 30.86 -21.10
N VAL A 130 0.52 31.46 -19.95
CA VAL A 130 -0.37 32.61 -19.84
C VAL A 130 0.25 33.64 -18.93
N THR A 131 0.32 34.88 -19.40
CA THR A 131 0.61 36.05 -18.58
C THR A 131 -0.65 36.89 -18.42
N GLY A 132 -0.94 37.34 -17.21
CA GLY A 132 -2.13 38.13 -16.94
C GLY A 132 -2.17 38.72 -15.54
N ILE A 133 -3.30 39.35 -15.21
CA ILE A 133 -3.53 39.99 -13.91
C ILE A 133 -4.60 39.23 -13.15
N VAL A 134 -4.37 38.95 -11.87
CA VAL A 134 -5.38 38.34 -10.99
C VAL A 134 -6.51 39.34 -10.73
N ALA A 135 -7.76 38.92 -10.92
CA ALA A 135 -8.94 39.74 -10.67
C ALA A 135 -9.98 38.98 -9.84
N ALA A 136 -10.79 39.72 -9.08
CA ALA A 136 -11.98 39.16 -8.45
C ALA A 136 -13.03 38.83 -9.52
N ARG A 137 -13.71 37.69 -9.36
CA ARG A 137 -14.91 37.41 -10.15
C ARG A 137 -16.07 38.26 -9.63
N PRO A 138 -17.03 38.63 -10.51
CA PRO A 138 -18.31 39.16 -10.06
C PRO A 138 -18.97 38.21 -9.07
N GLU A 139 -19.68 38.72 -8.05
CA GLU A 139 -20.27 37.89 -6.98
C GLU A 139 -21.16 36.75 -7.50
N LYS A 140 -21.89 37.01 -8.59
CA LYS A 140 -22.75 36.04 -9.28
C LYS A 140 -22.00 34.92 -10.01
N ASP A 141 -20.72 35.12 -10.33
CA ASP A 141 -19.89 34.21 -11.14
C ASP A 141 -18.85 33.46 -10.26
N ILE A 142 -18.93 33.60 -8.93
CA ILE A 142 -18.08 32.88 -7.99
C ILE A 142 -18.41 31.40 -8.04
N ASN A 143 -17.40 30.58 -8.35
CA ASN A 143 -17.55 29.13 -8.39
C ASN A 143 -17.19 28.51 -7.02
N VAL A 144 -18.21 28.17 -6.23
CA VAL A 144 -18.01 27.55 -4.90
C VAL A 144 -17.38 26.16 -4.94
N ASN A 145 -17.33 25.51 -6.11
CA ASN A 145 -16.72 24.19 -6.31
C ASN A 145 -15.22 24.28 -6.67
N MET A 146 -14.67 25.48 -6.82
CA MET A 146 -13.24 25.73 -7.02
C MET A 146 -12.65 26.44 -5.81
N VAL A 147 -11.46 26.03 -5.39
CA VAL A 147 -10.77 26.63 -4.22
C VAL A 147 -10.52 28.13 -4.43
N ASN A 148 -10.09 28.49 -5.62
CA ASN A 148 -9.84 29.86 -6.07
C ASN A 148 -11.00 30.38 -6.94
N GLY A 149 -12.22 29.88 -6.73
CA GLY A 149 -13.37 30.18 -7.57
C GLY A 149 -13.91 31.61 -7.44
N ASN A 150 -13.42 32.37 -6.46
CA ASN A 150 -13.69 33.80 -6.28
C ASN A 150 -12.78 34.69 -7.13
N ILE A 151 -11.74 34.15 -7.77
CA ILE A 151 -10.81 34.88 -8.62
C ILE A 151 -10.71 34.28 -10.02
N GLU A 152 -10.20 35.07 -10.95
CA GLU A 152 -9.83 34.66 -12.30
C GLU A 152 -8.59 35.43 -12.79
N ILE A 153 -7.98 34.99 -13.88
CA ILE A 153 -6.86 35.71 -14.50
C ILE A 153 -7.36 36.42 -15.75
N LEU A 154 -7.21 37.74 -15.77
CA LEU A 154 -7.40 38.55 -16.96
C LEU A 154 -6.17 38.37 -17.85
N VAL A 155 -6.33 37.68 -18.98
CA VAL A 155 -5.21 37.31 -19.85
C VAL A 155 -4.69 38.53 -20.61
N ASP A 156 -3.41 38.84 -20.43
CA ASP A 156 -2.68 39.84 -21.21
C ASP A 156 -2.07 39.21 -22.46
N HIS A 157 -1.54 38.00 -22.34
CA HIS A 157 -0.92 37.23 -23.41
C HIS A 157 -1.08 35.73 -23.15
N LEU A 158 -1.46 34.98 -24.18
CA LEU A 158 -1.41 33.52 -24.19
C LEU A 158 -0.44 32.99 -25.25
N GLU A 159 0.32 31.96 -24.90
CA GLU A 159 1.22 31.25 -25.80
C GLU A 159 0.89 29.75 -25.77
N LEU A 160 0.73 29.16 -26.96
CA LEU A 160 0.60 27.71 -27.09
C LEU A 160 1.98 27.07 -27.07
N LEU A 161 2.28 26.33 -26.01
CA LEU A 161 3.56 25.62 -25.88
C LEU A 161 3.53 24.27 -26.62
N ASN A 162 2.41 23.55 -26.54
CA ASN A 162 2.24 22.28 -27.24
C ASN A 162 0.75 21.95 -27.45
N ASN A 163 0.37 21.59 -28.66
CA ASN A 163 -1.00 21.20 -28.98
C ASN A 163 -1.22 19.72 -28.65
N SER A 164 -2.36 19.37 -28.06
CA SER A 164 -2.73 17.97 -27.83
C SER A 164 -3.38 17.35 -29.07
N LYS A 165 -3.56 16.01 -29.06
CA LYS A 165 -4.30 15.31 -30.12
C LYS A 165 -5.79 15.67 -30.03
N ALA A 166 -6.44 15.83 -31.19
CA ALA A 166 -7.89 16.04 -31.25
C ALA A 166 -8.68 14.87 -30.63
N ASN A 167 -8.27 13.64 -30.93
CA ASN A 167 -8.93 12.41 -30.50
C ASN A 167 -8.13 11.75 -29.39
N MET A 168 -8.13 12.36 -28.20
CA MET A 168 -7.58 11.73 -27.00
C MET A 168 -8.44 10.52 -26.60
N PRO A 169 -7.84 9.39 -26.18
CA PRO A 169 -8.61 8.20 -25.78
C PRO A 169 -9.55 8.46 -24.61
N PHE A 170 -9.15 9.35 -23.70
CA PHE A 170 -9.96 9.89 -22.61
C PHE A 170 -9.36 11.22 -22.13
N LEU A 171 -10.17 11.99 -21.42
CA LEU A 171 -9.73 13.18 -20.69
C LEU A 171 -9.51 12.83 -19.22
N PRO A 172 -8.58 13.47 -18.50
CA PRO A 172 -8.32 13.22 -17.08
C PRO A 172 -9.41 13.83 -16.16
N LEU A 173 -10.68 13.62 -16.51
CA LEU A 173 -11.88 14.13 -15.84
C LEU A 173 -12.71 12.95 -15.31
N ARG A 174 -13.45 13.16 -14.20
CA ARG A 174 -14.21 12.09 -13.51
C ARG A 174 -15.13 11.31 -14.47
N ASP A 175 -15.98 12.01 -15.21
CA ASP A 175 -16.98 11.38 -16.08
C ASP A 175 -16.35 10.58 -17.22
N SER A 176 -15.27 11.11 -17.81
CA SER A 176 -14.52 10.42 -18.88
C SER A 176 -13.86 9.14 -18.38
N ILE A 177 -13.49 9.07 -17.10
CA ILE A 177 -12.80 7.91 -16.52
C ILE A 177 -13.78 6.81 -16.12
N MET A 178 -14.98 7.18 -15.67
CA MET A 178 -16.02 6.20 -15.35
C MET A 178 -16.42 5.35 -16.57
N SER A 179 -16.27 5.87 -17.78
CA SER A 179 -16.49 5.15 -19.04
C SER A 179 -15.23 4.50 -19.65
N THR A 180 -14.05 4.67 -19.03
CA THR A 180 -12.78 4.16 -19.56
C THR A 180 -12.34 2.89 -18.84
N THR A 181 -12.00 1.85 -19.60
CA THR A 181 -11.53 0.57 -19.05
C THR A 181 -10.13 0.70 -18.43
N GLU A 182 -9.79 -0.18 -17.48
CA GLU A 182 -8.46 -0.23 -16.86
C GLU A 182 -7.34 -0.39 -17.91
N ASN A 183 -7.53 -1.26 -18.91
CA ASN A 183 -6.53 -1.48 -19.96
C ASN A 183 -6.19 -0.21 -20.73
N VAL A 184 -7.20 0.60 -21.09
CA VAL A 184 -6.98 1.89 -21.77
C VAL A 184 -6.27 2.88 -20.84
N ARG A 185 -6.66 2.93 -19.56
CA ARG A 185 -5.96 3.76 -18.56
C ARG A 185 -4.48 3.38 -18.42
N LEU A 186 -4.16 2.09 -18.41
CA LEU A 186 -2.78 1.60 -18.32
C LEU A 186 -1.99 1.87 -19.60
N GLN A 187 -2.59 1.70 -20.78
CA GLN A 187 -1.96 2.02 -22.06
C GLN A 187 -1.60 3.51 -22.17
N TYR A 188 -2.48 4.39 -21.68
CA TYR A 188 -2.28 5.84 -21.67
C TYR A 188 -2.00 6.36 -20.25
N ARG A 189 -1.19 5.62 -19.49
CA ARG A 189 -0.94 5.90 -18.06
C ARG A 189 -0.44 7.32 -17.81
N TYR A 190 0.36 7.89 -18.71
CA TYR A 190 0.83 9.27 -18.63
C TYR A 190 -0.30 10.34 -18.69
N ILE A 191 -1.47 10.01 -19.24
CA ILE A 191 -2.68 10.84 -19.15
C ILE A 191 -3.45 10.55 -17.86
N ASP A 192 -3.59 9.27 -17.49
CA ASP A 192 -4.25 8.86 -16.25
C ASP A 192 -3.57 9.49 -15.00
N LEU A 193 -2.25 9.63 -15.04
CA LEU A 193 -1.45 10.29 -14.00
C LEU A 193 -1.78 11.78 -13.82
N ARG A 194 -2.41 12.46 -14.79
CA ARG A 194 -2.83 13.86 -14.66
C ARG A 194 -4.03 14.04 -13.73
N ARG A 195 -4.74 12.96 -13.39
CA ARG A 195 -5.89 13.03 -12.48
C ARG A 195 -5.45 13.46 -11.09
N ALA A 196 -6.25 14.32 -10.46
CA ALA A 196 -6.00 14.79 -9.11
C ALA A 196 -5.81 13.65 -8.09
N GLN A 197 -6.59 12.57 -8.21
CA GLN A 197 -6.45 11.38 -7.37
C GLN A 197 -5.07 10.73 -7.51
N MET A 198 -4.58 10.52 -8.74
CA MET A 198 -3.28 9.89 -8.97
C MET A 198 -2.12 10.74 -8.43
N ILE A 199 -2.15 12.05 -8.69
CA ILE A 199 -1.15 12.98 -8.16
C ILE A 199 -1.18 12.98 -6.62
N LYS A 200 -2.36 12.99 -6.00
CA LYS A 200 -2.49 12.94 -4.54
C LYS A 200 -1.87 11.67 -3.95
N ILE A 201 -2.15 10.51 -4.55
CA ILE A 201 -1.61 9.23 -4.11
C ILE A 201 -0.09 9.20 -4.24
N LEU A 202 0.48 9.64 -5.37
CA LEU A 202 1.92 9.66 -5.57
C LEU A 202 2.64 10.65 -4.65
N ARG A 203 2.03 11.80 -4.36
CA ARG A 203 2.54 12.76 -3.36
C ARG A 203 2.51 12.18 -1.95
N LEU A 204 1.41 11.52 -1.57
CA LEU A 204 1.32 10.84 -0.28
C LEU A 204 2.40 9.75 -0.15
N ARG A 205 2.57 8.92 -1.17
CA ARG A 205 3.62 7.90 -1.21
C ARG A 205 5.00 8.52 -1.00
N SER A 206 5.32 9.57 -1.75
CA SER A 206 6.61 10.28 -1.63
C SER A 206 6.82 10.84 -0.22
N TRP A 207 5.82 11.54 0.32
CA TRP A 207 5.87 12.09 1.68
C TRP A 207 6.07 11.00 2.74
N MET A 208 5.31 9.91 2.66
CA MET A 208 5.34 8.84 3.65
C MET A 208 6.69 8.11 3.66
N LEU A 209 7.26 7.83 2.47
CA LEU A 209 8.58 7.24 2.37
C LEU A 209 9.66 8.15 2.97
N MET A 210 9.57 9.46 2.72
CA MET A 210 10.50 10.43 3.33
C MET A 210 10.31 10.52 4.85
N ALA A 211 9.07 10.51 5.34
CA ALA A 211 8.78 10.50 6.77
C ALA A 211 9.38 9.26 7.46
N MET A 212 9.20 8.08 6.86
CA MET A 212 9.79 6.82 7.36
C MET A 212 11.32 6.87 7.36
N ARG A 213 11.94 7.36 6.27
CA ARG A 213 13.40 7.56 6.19
C ARG A 213 13.91 8.43 7.33
N ASN A 214 13.33 9.62 7.50
CA ASN A 214 13.76 10.57 8.52
C ASN A 214 13.55 9.99 9.92
N HIS A 215 12.42 9.31 10.17
CA HIS A 215 12.13 8.70 11.46
C HIS A 215 13.16 7.63 11.84
N LEU A 216 13.51 6.73 10.91
CA LEU A 216 14.48 5.67 11.14
C LEU A 216 15.91 6.23 11.37
N VAL A 217 16.33 7.16 10.51
CA VAL A 217 17.69 7.74 10.56
C VAL A 217 17.86 8.66 11.76
N GLU A 218 16.99 9.67 11.90
CA GLU A 218 17.18 10.75 12.88
C GLU A 218 16.86 10.29 14.31
N ARG A 219 15.88 9.40 14.47
CA ARG A 219 15.41 8.98 15.81
C ARG A 219 16.09 7.71 16.31
N PHE A 220 16.35 6.77 15.41
CA PHE A 220 16.80 5.42 15.79
C PHE A 220 18.17 5.04 15.23
N GLY A 221 18.85 5.92 14.51
CA GLY A 221 20.22 5.71 14.04
C GLY A 221 20.35 4.61 12.99
N PHE A 222 19.26 4.28 12.27
CA PHE A 222 19.33 3.37 11.15
C PHE A 222 20.11 3.97 9.99
N ILE A 223 20.80 3.13 9.24
CA ILE A 223 21.47 3.54 7.99
C ILE A 223 20.77 2.94 6.76
N ASP A 224 20.59 3.79 5.75
CA ASP A 224 20.03 3.39 4.45
C ASP A 224 21.14 2.76 3.61
N VAL A 225 21.07 1.46 3.37
CA VAL A 225 22.10 0.73 2.61
C VAL A 225 21.46 0.09 1.39
N GLU A 226 21.95 0.44 0.20
CA GLU A 226 21.54 -0.22 -1.03
C GLU A 226 22.18 -1.61 -1.13
N THR A 227 21.38 -2.61 -1.52
CA THR A 227 21.86 -3.99 -1.72
C THR A 227 21.76 -4.38 -3.20
N PRO A 228 22.67 -5.23 -3.71
CA PRO A 228 22.64 -5.68 -5.10
C PRO A 228 21.30 -6.31 -5.50
N THR A 229 20.86 -6.02 -6.73
CA THR A 229 19.66 -6.63 -7.34
C THR A 229 19.99 -7.86 -8.18
N LEU A 230 21.13 -7.85 -8.87
CA LEU A 230 21.63 -8.99 -9.65
C LEU A 230 22.37 -9.92 -8.69
N PHE A 231 21.77 -11.06 -8.37
CA PHE A 231 22.30 -11.97 -7.36
C PHE A 231 22.33 -13.43 -7.82
N LYS A 232 22.81 -14.32 -6.97
CA LYS A 232 22.67 -15.77 -7.18
C LYS A 232 21.23 -16.18 -6.88
N ASP A 233 20.82 -17.28 -7.48
CA ASP A 233 19.56 -17.93 -7.16
C ASP A 233 19.56 -18.42 -5.72
N THR A 234 18.39 -18.30 -5.08
CA THR A 234 18.24 -18.60 -3.65
C THR A 234 17.31 -19.80 -3.43
N PRO A 235 17.62 -20.71 -2.49
CA PRO A 235 16.76 -21.86 -2.25
C PRO A 235 15.46 -21.44 -1.55
N GLY A 236 14.32 -21.85 -2.12
CA GLY A 236 12.99 -21.60 -1.56
C GLY A 236 12.34 -20.29 -2.04
N GLY A 237 11.17 -19.98 -1.49
CA GLY A 237 10.40 -18.79 -1.85
C GLY A 237 9.63 -18.90 -3.18
N ALA A 238 9.38 -17.75 -3.80
CA ALA A 238 8.71 -17.63 -5.09
C ALA A 238 9.68 -17.92 -6.24
N GLN A 239 9.14 -18.14 -7.44
CA GLN A 239 9.98 -18.21 -8.64
C GLN A 239 10.69 -16.86 -8.88
N GLU A 240 11.97 -16.93 -9.26
CA GLU A 240 12.82 -15.75 -9.49
C GLU A 240 12.90 -15.40 -10.97
N PHE A 241 13.00 -14.10 -11.27
CA PHE A 241 13.34 -13.65 -12.63
C PHE A 241 14.83 -13.86 -12.89
N VAL A 242 15.15 -14.52 -14.01
CA VAL A 242 16.53 -14.79 -14.42
C VAL A 242 17.03 -13.73 -15.39
N VAL A 243 18.27 -13.27 -15.20
CA VAL A 243 18.98 -12.32 -16.06
C VAL A 243 20.19 -13.00 -16.69
N PRO A 244 20.22 -13.21 -18.01
CA PRO A 244 21.33 -13.86 -18.68
C PRO A 244 22.58 -12.98 -18.67
N THR A 245 23.74 -13.63 -18.57
CA THR A 245 25.04 -12.94 -18.68
C THR A 245 25.70 -13.22 -20.03
N ARG A 246 26.75 -12.46 -20.35
CA ARG A 246 27.61 -12.73 -21.52
C ARG A 246 28.51 -13.95 -21.31
N PHE A 247 28.54 -14.50 -20.10
CA PHE A 247 29.27 -15.73 -19.81
C PHE A 247 28.32 -16.90 -20.01
N LYS A 248 28.76 -17.86 -20.81
CA LYS A 248 27.98 -19.05 -21.13
C LYS A 248 27.56 -19.77 -19.84
N ASP A 249 26.29 -20.18 -19.79
CA ASP A 249 25.68 -20.95 -18.70
C ASP A 249 25.74 -20.28 -17.32
N GLN A 250 25.93 -18.96 -17.26
CA GLN A 250 25.89 -18.17 -16.03
C GLN A 250 24.79 -17.11 -16.11
N PHE A 251 23.99 -17.05 -15.04
CA PHE A 251 22.84 -16.18 -14.93
C PHE A 251 22.86 -15.50 -13.55
N TYR A 252 22.28 -14.30 -13.49
CA TYR A 252 21.83 -13.73 -12.22
C TYR A 252 20.35 -14.04 -12.02
N SER A 253 19.91 -14.02 -10.78
CA SER A 253 18.51 -13.92 -10.38
C SER A 253 18.24 -12.52 -9.82
N LEU A 254 17.07 -11.96 -10.12
CA LEU A 254 16.58 -10.77 -9.44
C LEU A 254 16.12 -11.15 -8.03
N VAL A 255 16.55 -10.38 -7.04
CA VAL A 255 16.26 -10.65 -5.63
C VAL A 255 14.76 -10.57 -5.30
N GLN A 256 14.25 -11.60 -4.59
CA GLN A 256 12.89 -11.60 -4.05
C GLN A 256 12.72 -10.64 -2.88
N SER A 257 13.81 -10.40 -2.15
CA SER A 257 13.98 -9.41 -1.09
C SER A 257 15.48 -9.30 -0.75
N PRO A 258 15.94 -8.25 -0.06
CA PRO A 258 17.32 -8.15 0.46
C PRO A 258 17.68 -9.12 1.59
N GLN A 259 16.91 -10.20 1.81
CA GLN A 259 16.96 -11.05 3.01
C GLN A 259 18.34 -11.62 3.35
N GLN A 260 19.14 -12.01 2.36
CA GLN A 260 20.49 -12.52 2.63
C GLN A 260 21.45 -11.38 2.94
N PHE A 261 21.40 -10.30 2.16
CA PHE A 261 22.27 -9.14 2.37
C PHE A 261 22.05 -8.45 3.70
N LYS A 262 20.80 -8.26 4.15
CA LYS A 262 20.55 -7.58 5.43
C LYS A 262 21.10 -8.36 6.63
N GLN A 263 21.09 -9.69 6.57
CA GLN A 263 21.73 -10.54 7.58
C GLN A 263 23.26 -10.41 7.53
N LEU A 264 23.85 -10.39 6.33
CA LEU A 264 25.30 -10.15 6.17
C LEU A 264 25.70 -8.75 6.67
N LEU A 265 24.83 -7.74 6.55
CA LEU A 265 25.08 -6.42 7.13
C LEU A 265 25.09 -6.46 8.67
N MET A 266 24.28 -7.34 9.29
CA MET A 266 24.36 -7.56 10.75
C MET A 266 25.68 -8.22 11.13
N VAL A 267 26.13 -9.22 10.36
CA VAL A 267 27.50 -9.80 10.51
C VAL A 267 28.57 -8.72 10.35
N GLY A 268 28.39 -7.81 9.39
CA GLY A 268 29.31 -6.69 9.12
C GLY A 268 29.29 -5.56 10.15
N GLY A 269 28.50 -5.66 11.22
CA GLY A 269 28.47 -4.68 12.31
C GLY A 269 27.69 -3.40 12.01
N ILE A 270 26.76 -3.41 11.04
CA ILE A 270 25.90 -2.25 10.75
C ILE A 270 24.93 -1.93 11.91
N ASP A 271 24.60 -2.92 12.75
CA ASP A 271 23.64 -2.86 13.87
C ASP A 271 22.19 -2.56 13.47
N ARG A 272 21.93 -1.52 12.67
CA ARG A 272 20.59 -1.05 12.29
C ARG A 272 20.54 -0.68 10.81
N TYR A 273 19.97 -1.58 10.02
CA TYR A 273 19.86 -1.44 8.58
C TYR A 273 18.42 -1.16 8.17
N PHE A 274 18.25 -0.29 7.19
CA PHE A 274 17.03 -0.26 6.40
C PHE A 274 17.30 0.00 4.92
N GLN A 275 16.32 -0.34 4.09
CA GLN A 275 16.32 0.02 2.67
C GLN A 275 14.88 0.12 2.14
N ILE A 276 14.63 1.09 1.27
CA ILE A 276 13.44 1.08 0.41
C ILE A 276 13.78 0.31 -0.85
N ALA A 277 13.67 -1.01 -0.80
CA ALA A 277 14.13 -1.93 -1.82
C ALA A 277 13.06 -2.24 -2.87
N ARG A 278 13.50 -2.42 -4.13
CA ARG A 278 12.69 -3.06 -5.18
C ARG A 278 12.87 -4.57 -5.09
N CYS A 279 11.76 -5.29 -5.01
CA CYS A 279 11.69 -6.74 -4.89
C CYS A 279 11.00 -7.32 -6.12
N TYR A 280 11.41 -8.53 -6.53
CA TYR A 280 10.97 -9.16 -7.77
C TYR A 280 10.49 -10.60 -7.51
N ARG A 281 9.30 -10.94 -8.00
CA ARG A 281 8.75 -12.30 -7.91
C ARG A 281 8.07 -12.65 -9.23
N ASP A 282 8.52 -13.72 -9.87
CA ASP A 282 7.97 -14.23 -11.11
C ASP A 282 6.72 -15.07 -10.83
N GLU A 283 5.69 -14.40 -10.31
CA GLU A 283 4.39 -14.98 -9.99
C GLU A 283 3.29 -14.30 -10.81
N GLY A 284 2.17 -14.98 -10.98
CA GLY A 284 0.99 -14.41 -11.62
C GLY A 284 0.54 -13.11 -10.93
N THR A 285 0.18 -12.10 -11.72
CA THR A 285 -0.30 -10.82 -11.21
C THR A 285 -1.75 -10.88 -10.72
N LYS A 286 -2.00 -10.28 -9.55
CA LYS A 286 -3.34 -10.11 -8.94
C LYS A 286 -3.61 -8.62 -8.67
N SER A 287 -4.76 -8.29 -8.10
CA SER A 287 -5.05 -6.90 -7.66
C SER A 287 -4.11 -6.44 -6.54
N ASP A 288 -3.68 -7.36 -5.69
CA ASP A 288 -2.79 -7.16 -4.54
C ASP A 288 -1.34 -7.61 -4.80
N ARG A 289 -0.99 -7.94 -6.05
CA ARG A 289 0.32 -8.50 -6.43
C ARG A 289 0.84 -7.92 -7.75
N GLN A 290 2.10 -7.52 -7.75
CA GLN A 290 2.85 -7.05 -8.92
C GLN A 290 4.17 -7.83 -9.01
N PRO A 291 4.72 -8.07 -10.21
CA PRO A 291 5.94 -8.85 -10.37
C PRO A 291 7.17 -8.10 -9.84
N GLU A 292 7.07 -6.77 -9.78
CA GLU A 292 8.01 -5.89 -9.11
C GLU A 292 7.24 -5.02 -8.10
N PHE A 293 7.74 -4.92 -6.87
CA PHE A 293 7.06 -4.19 -5.79
C PHE A 293 8.07 -3.61 -4.81
N THR A 294 7.65 -2.63 -4.03
CA THR A 294 8.52 -1.89 -3.11
C THR A 294 8.31 -2.34 -1.68
N GLN A 295 9.40 -2.65 -0.99
CA GLN A 295 9.41 -2.92 0.45
C GLN A 295 10.22 -1.86 1.19
N LEU A 296 9.79 -1.51 2.40
CA LEU A 296 10.68 -0.95 3.41
C LEU A 296 11.19 -2.12 4.24
N ASP A 297 12.42 -2.51 3.98
CA ASP A 297 13.08 -3.65 4.59
C ASP A 297 13.99 -3.16 5.73
N LEU A 298 13.88 -3.81 6.89
CA LEU A 298 14.53 -3.40 8.14
C LEU A 298 15.21 -4.62 8.77
N GLU A 299 16.37 -4.42 9.39
CA GLU A 299 17.06 -5.44 10.18
C GLU A 299 17.84 -4.79 11.34
N MET A 300 17.84 -5.43 12.50
CA MET A 300 18.50 -4.96 13.72
C MET A 300 19.26 -6.09 14.40
N SER A 301 20.46 -5.79 14.90
CA SER A 301 21.21 -6.67 15.79
C SER A 301 20.73 -6.53 17.23
N PHE A 302 20.96 -7.58 18.03
CA PHE A 302 20.66 -7.66 19.46
C PHE A 302 19.21 -7.31 19.82
N THR A 303 18.26 -7.79 19.02
CA THR A 303 16.82 -7.51 19.18
C THR A 303 16.00 -8.77 19.52
N THR A 304 14.75 -8.54 19.92
CA THR A 304 13.71 -9.56 20.16
C THR A 304 12.49 -9.30 19.29
N ILE A 305 11.53 -10.23 19.26
CA ILE A 305 10.25 -10.04 18.56
C ILE A 305 9.59 -8.74 19.03
N ASP A 306 9.52 -8.54 20.35
CA ASP A 306 8.91 -7.36 20.96
C ASP A 306 9.61 -6.06 20.54
N GLY A 307 10.95 -6.06 20.50
CA GLY A 307 11.72 -4.90 20.07
C GLY A 307 11.46 -4.52 18.61
N VAL A 308 11.34 -5.51 17.72
CA VAL A 308 10.99 -5.26 16.32
C VAL A 308 9.54 -4.77 16.21
N MET A 309 8.59 -5.41 16.89
CA MET A 309 7.17 -4.98 16.87
C MET A 309 7.02 -3.54 17.37
N GLU A 310 7.64 -3.17 18.49
CA GLU A 310 7.58 -1.82 19.05
C GLU A 310 8.14 -0.76 18.08
N LEU A 311 9.25 -1.07 17.40
CA LEU A 311 9.81 -0.20 16.37
C LEU A 311 8.80 0.04 15.24
N ILE A 312 8.17 -1.03 14.73
CA ILE A 312 7.20 -0.93 13.64
C ILE A 312 5.95 -0.17 14.07
N GLU A 313 5.44 -0.42 15.28
CA GLU A 313 4.32 0.33 15.86
C GLU A 313 4.64 1.83 15.96
N ASP A 314 5.83 2.17 16.45
CA ASP A 314 6.28 3.55 16.57
C ASP A 314 6.48 4.20 15.19
N LEU A 315 7.08 3.50 14.22
CA LEU A 315 7.23 3.97 12.85
C LEU A 315 5.88 4.26 12.20
N ILE A 316 4.93 3.31 12.28
CA ILE A 316 3.60 3.47 11.71
C ILE A 316 2.86 4.60 12.40
N GLN A 317 2.87 4.68 13.73
CA GLN A 317 2.20 5.73 14.49
C GLN A 317 2.70 7.14 14.11
N ASN A 318 4.00 7.32 13.95
CA ASN A 318 4.61 8.63 13.67
C ASN A 318 4.59 9.01 12.18
N CYS A 319 4.55 8.02 11.27
CA CYS A 319 4.53 8.24 9.84
C CYS A 319 3.15 8.06 9.20
N TRP A 320 2.10 7.83 9.99
CA TRP A 320 0.73 7.75 9.48
C TRP A 320 0.25 9.14 9.01
N PRO A 321 -0.38 9.27 7.84
CA PRO A 321 -0.80 10.56 7.33
C PRO A 321 -1.86 11.26 8.22
N ILE A 322 -1.54 12.48 8.65
CA ILE A 322 -2.27 13.35 9.61
C ILE A 322 -3.70 13.73 9.19
N GLN A 323 -4.16 13.35 8.00
CA GLN A 323 -5.60 13.42 7.65
C GLN A 323 -6.48 12.60 8.62
N SER A 324 -5.87 11.80 9.51
CA SER A 324 -6.47 11.15 10.66
C SER A 324 -6.18 11.85 12.00
N GLU A 325 -6.20 13.20 12.11
CA GLU A 325 -6.10 13.91 13.41
C GLU A 325 -7.04 13.35 14.50
N ARG A 326 -8.05 12.55 14.13
CA ARG A 326 -8.98 11.85 15.02
C ARG A 326 -8.68 10.36 15.28
N VAL A 327 -7.83 9.70 14.50
CA VAL A 327 -7.37 8.34 14.80
C VAL A 327 -6.00 8.44 15.43
N LYS A 328 -5.99 8.64 16.75
CA LYS A 328 -4.80 8.34 17.53
C LYS A 328 -4.62 6.82 17.43
N LEU A 329 -3.68 6.37 16.59
CA LEU A 329 -3.30 4.97 16.55
C LEU A 329 -2.85 4.58 17.96
N CYS A 330 -3.61 3.72 18.62
CA CYS A 330 -3.31 3.25 19.96
C CYS A 330 -2.28 2.13 19.84
N LYS A 331 -1.11 2.33 20.44
CA LYS A 331 -0.14 1.28 20.69
C LYS A 331 -0.26 0.79 22.14
N PRO A 332 0.06 -0.49 22.45
CA PRO A 332 0.46 -1.53 21.51
C PRO A 332 -0.69 -1.94 20.58
N PHE A 333 -0.38 -2.47 19.39
CA PHE A 333 -1.40 -3.08 18.54
C PHE A 333 -1.85 -4.42 19.13
N ASP A 334 -3.07 -4.86 18.78
CA ASP A 334 -3.59 -6.14 19.22
C ASP A 334 -2.66 -7.28 18.77
N ARG A 335 -2.58 -8.36 19.54
CA ARG A 335 -1.75 -9.52 19.21
C ARG A 335 -2.56 -10.81 19.31
N ILE A 336 -2.37 -11.70 18.36
CA ILE A 336 -3.02 -13.01 18.32
C ILE A 336 -2.04 -14.08 17.85
N ARG A 337 -2.10 -15.27 18.46
CA ARG A 337 -1.32 -16.41 17.98
C ARG A 337 -1.88 -16.88 16.64
N TYR A 338 -1.01 -17.40 15.77
CA TYR A 338 -1.40 -17.95 14.47
C TYR A 338 -2.54 -18.97 14.59
N GLU A 339 -2.40 -19.93 15.53
CA GLU A 339 -3.42 -20.95 15.77
C GLU A 339 -4.76 -20.34 16.21
N ASP A 340 -4.74 -19.35 17.10
CA ASP A 340 -5.94 -18.63 17.54
C ASP A 340 -6.59 -17.85 16.39
N ALA A 341 -5.78 -17.26 15.50
CA ALA A 341 -6.27 -16.51 14.34
C ALA A 341 -6.98 -17.44 13.35
N LEU A 342 -6.40 -18.59 13.05
CA LEU A 342 -7.02 -19.63 12.22
C LEU A 342 -8.31 -20.16 12.86
N ASN A 343 -8.27 -20.55 14.14
CA ASN A 343 -9.41 -21.17 14.80
C ASN A 343 -10.59 -20.21 14.97
N LYS A 344 -10.33 -18.93 15.31
CA LYS A 344 -11.40 -17.93 15.55
C LYS A 344 -11.87 -17.23 14.29
N TYR A 345 -11.00 -17.03 13.30
CA TYR A 345 -11.28 -16.17 12.16
C TYR A 345 -11.06 -16.83 10.80
N GLY A 346 -10.54 -18.06 10.77
CA GLY A 346 -10.35 -18.82 9.53
C GLY A 346 -9.23 -18.27 8.65
N SER A 347 -8.35 -17.45 9.22
CA SER A 347 -7.27 -16.79 8.47
C SER A 347 -6.15 -16.33 9.41
N ASP A 348 -4.93 -16.47 8.91
CA ASP A 348 -3.68 -15.90 9.42
C ASP A 348 -3.58 -14.36 9.24
N LYS A 349 -4.53 -13.75 8.55
CA LYS A 349 -4.68 -12.30 8.39
C LYS A 349 -6.08 -11.85 8.82
N PRO A 350 -6.43 -11.97 10.11
CA PRO A 350 -7.78 -11.73 10.57
C PRO A 350 -8.16 -10.25 10.47
N ASP A 351 -9.39 -9.99 10.06
CA ASP A 351 -9.99 -8.66 10.11
C ASP A 351 -10.69 -8.44 11.46
N LEU A 352 -10.07 -7.72 12.38
CA LEU A 352 -10.63 -7.48 13.72
C LEU A 352 -11.52 -6.23 13.79
N ARG A 353 -11.94 -5.65 12.65
CA ARG A 353 -12.97 -4.59 12.66
C ARG A 353 -14.30 -5.09 13.21
N ALA A 354 -14.60 -6.37 13.02
CA ALA A 354 -15.79 -7.08 13.50
C ALA A 354 -15.37 -8.29 14.37
N PRO A 355 -14.92 -8.05 15.62
CA PRO A 355 -14.38 -9.12 16.48
C PRO A 355 -15.43 -10.16 16.88
N ASP A 356 -16.71 -9.81 16.85
CA ASP A 356 -17.83 -10.66 17.27
C ASP A 356 -18.27 -11.68 16.21
N ILE A 357 -17.85 -11.49 14.96
CA ILE A 357 -18.03 -12.48 13.90
C ILE A 357 -16.93 -13.53 14.07
N ILE A 358 -17.24 -14.65 14.73
CA ILE A 358 -16.28 -15.70 15.07
C ILE A 358 -16.67 -17.05 14.48
N ILE A 359 -15.66 -17.88 14.24
CA ILE A 359 -15.80 -19.30 13.93
C ILE A 359 -15.69 -20.10 15.23
N LYS A 360 -16.57 -21.08 15.38
CA LYS A 360 -16.58 -22.05 16.48
C LYS A 360 -16.52 -23.46 15.91
N GLN A 361 -15.68 -24.30 16.49
CA GLN A 361 -15.73 -25.75 16.25
C GLN A 361 -16.96 -26.32 16.97
N MET A 362 -17.72 -27.18 16.30
CA MET A 362 -18.89 -27.83 16.90
C MET A 362 -18.47 -29.03 17.75
N SER A 363 -19.12 -29.20 18.90
CA SER A 363 -18.85 -30.29 19.85
C SER A 363 -19.35 -31.65 19.34
N CYS A 364 -20.40 -31.66 18.51
CA CYS A 364 -20.98 -32.88 17.95
C CYS A 364 -20.04 -33.56 16.96
N ARG A 365 -19.17 -32.80 16.28
CA ARG A 365 -18.32 -33.25 15.18
C ARG A 365 -17.04 -32.43 15.07
N ARG A 366 -15.88 -33.10 15.14
CA ARG A 366 -14.55 -32.46 15.02
C ARG A 366 -14.32 -31.79 13.67
N ASP A 367 -14.98 -32.31 12.64
CA ASP A 367 -14.89 -31.88 11.24
C ASP A 367 -15.97 -30.85 10.86
N CYS A 368 -16.65 -30.26 11.86
CA CYS A 368 -17.74 -29.31 11.65
C CYS A 368 -17.47 -27.98 12.36
N TYR A 369 -17.65 -26.89 11.63
CA TYR A 369 -17.36 -25.53 12.06
C TYR A 369 -18.54 -24.61 11.75
N MET A 370 -18.81 -23.68 12.66
CA MET A 370 -19.91 -22.75 12.58
C MET A 370 -19.40 -21.31 12.62
N LEU A 371 -19.81 -20.49 11.66
CA LEU A 371 -19.58 -19.04 11.64
C LEU A 371 -20.89 -18.33 11.97
N ILE A 372 -20.84 -17.40 12.92
CA ILE A 372 -22.01 -16.61 13.33
C ILE A 372 -21.80 -15.17 12.89
N ILE A 373 -22.72 -14.65 12.08
CA ILE A 373 -22.79 -13.23 11.73
C ILE A 373 -23.97 -12.62 12.51
N PRO A 374 -23.71 -11.80 13.54
CA PRO A 374 -24.76 -11.23 14.38
C PRO A 374 -25.73 -10.34 13.58
N GLN A 375 -26.99 -10.28 14.01
CA GLN A 375 -28.02 -9.42 13.40
C GLN A 375 -27.63 -7.93 13.29
N ASP A 376 -26.73 -7.45 14.16
CA ASP A 376 -26.20 -6.08 14.18
C ASP A 376 -25.43 -5.70 12.89
N TYR A 377 -25.05 -6.68 12.07
CA TYR A 377 -24.34 -6.48 10.80
C TYR A 377 -25.26 -6.42 9.57
N ASP A 378 -26.55 -6.09 9.75
CA ASP A 378 -27.57 -6.03 8.68
C ASP A 378 -27.61 -7.33 7.86
N THR A 379 -27.96 -8.43 8.52
CA THR A 379 -27.97 -9.76 7.94
C THR A 379 -28.86 -9.87 6.69
N ASP A 380 -29.92 -9.07 6.59
CA ASP A 380 -30.79 -9.07 5.41
C ASP A 380 -30.08 -8.46 4.20
N PHE A 381 -29.35 -7.36 4.39
CA PHE A 381 -28.46 -6.82 3.37
C PHE A 381 -27.37 -7.84 2.99
N VAL A 382 -26.77 -8.53 3.97
CA VAL A 382 -25.74 -9.54 3.72
C VAL A 382 -26.28 -10.68 2.87
N ILE A 383 -27.38 -11.30 3.30
CA ILE A 383 -28.03 -12.42 2.60
C ILE A 383 -28.39 -12.02 1.17
N LYS A 384 -29.02 -10.85 0.98
CA LYS A 384 -29.48 -10.39 -0.33
C LYS A 384 -28.34 -10.21 -1.32
N ASN A 385 -27.22 -9.63 -0.90
CA ASN A 385 -26.14 -9.27 -1.81
C ASN A 385 -25.08 -10.37 -1.94
N PHE A 386 -24.67 -10.97 -0.82
CA PHE A 386 -23.58 -11.96 -0.81
C PHE A 386 -23.98 -13.26 -1.49
N LEU A 387 -25.16 -13.82 -1.17
CA LEU A 387 -25.61 -15.08 -1.76
C LEU A 387 -25.88 -14.97 -3.25
N GLN A 388 -26.36 -13.81 -3.72
CA GLN A 388 -26.68 -13.60 -5.13
C GLN A 388 -25.44 -13.35 -6.00
N ASN A 389 -24.48 -12.56 -5.50
CA ASN A 389 -23.41 -12.02 -6.34
C ASN A 389 -22.02 -12.59 -6.03
N ASP A 390 -21.73 -12.92 -4.77
CA ASP A 390 -20.35 -13.12 -4.31
C ASP A 390 -20.04 -14.56 -3.89
N LEU A 391 -21.03 -15.33 -3.43
CA LEU A 391 -20.82 -16.71 -2.95
C LEU A 391 -20.26 -17.63 -4.04
N ASN A 392 -20.87 -17.64 -5.23
CA ASN A 392 -20.44 -18.52 -6.33
C ASN A 392 -19.01 -18.19 -6.82
N PRO A 393 -18.66 -16.91 -7.09
CA PRO A 393 -17.27 -16.54 -7.37
C PRO A 393 -16.29 -16.96 -6.29
N LEU A 394 -16.67 -16.81 -5.01
CA LEU A 394 -15.83 -17.18 -3.88
C LEU A 394 -15.57 -18.68 -3.82
N LEU A 395 -16.63 -19.51 -3.95
CA LEU A 395 -16.53 -20.97 -3.99
C LEU A 395 -15.69 -21.47 -5.16
N ASN A 396 -15.77 -20.82 -6.32
CA ASN A 396 -14.94 -21.17 -7.48
C ASN A 396 -13.44 -20.90 -7.28
N THR A 397 -13.08 -20.11 -6.26
CA THR A 397 -11.69 -19.76 -5.92
C THR A 397 -11.19 -20.41 -4.63
N SER A 398 -12.03 -21.20 -3.96
CA SER A 398 -11.65 -22.00 -2.81
C SER A 398 -11.40 -23.45 -3.21
N ASN A 399 -10.58 -24.16 -2.45
CA ASN A 399 -10.36 -25.60 -2.61
C ASN A 399 -11.34 -26.41 -1.74
N PHE A 400 -12.49 -25.83 -1.38
CA PHE A 400 -13.41 -26.43 -0.43
C PHE A 400 -14.17 -27.61 -1.05
N ASN A 401 -14.03 -28.78 -0.44
CA ASN A 401 -14.63 -30.05 -0.89
C ASN A 401 -15.63 -30.65 0.13
N GLY A 402 -16.14 -29.84 1.05
CA GLY A 402 -17.09 -30.24 2.08
C GLY A 402 -18.55 -29.85 1.78
N ARG A 403 -19.41 -30.01 2.79
CA ARG A 403 -20.79 -29.47 2.78
C ARG A 403 -20.79 -28.09 3.43
N LEU A 404 -21.44 -27.12 2.79
CA LEU A 404 -21.60 -25.77 3.30
C LEU A 404 -23.09 -25.43 3.33
N ASN A 405 -23.62 -25.10 4.50
CA ASN A 405 -25.01 -24.74 4.72
C ASN A 405 -25.09 -23.35 5.38
N HIS A 406 -26.20 -22.64 5.15
CA HIS A 406 -26.44 -21.34 5.78
C HIS A 406 -27.92 -21.12 6.08
N PHE A 407 -28.24 -20.41 7.15
CA PHE A 407 -29.62 -20.10 7.53
C PHE A 407 -29.71 -18.88 8.44
N LYS A 408 -30.89 -18.27 8.49
CA LYS A 408 -31.20 -17.17 9.42
C LYS A 408 -31.87 -17.76 10.67
N TYR A 409 -31.35 -17.46 11.85
CA TYR A 409 -31.88 -18.00 13.10
C TYR A 409 -33.22 -17.33 13.45
N SER A 410 -34.31 -18.10 13.46
CA SER A 410 -35.69 -17.56 13.55
C SER A 410 -36.41 -17.87 14.86
N SER A 411 -35.71 -18.41 15.87
CA SER A 411 -36.18 -18.92 17.18
C SER A 411 -36.64 -20.39 17.20
N LEU A 412 -36.98 -20.89 18.40
CA LEU A 412 -37.08 -22.32 18.73
C LEU A 412 -38.49 -22.92 18.55
N PRO A 413 -38.60 -24.25 18.33
CA PRO A 413 -37.50 -25.19 18.14
C PRO A 413 -36.89 -25.06 16.75
N PHE A 414 -35.57 -24.90 16.69
CA PHE A 414 -34.83 -24.87 15.44
C PHE A 414 -34.81 -26.28 14.82
N GLN A 415 -35.25 -26.39 13.57
CA GLN A 415 -35.17 -27.59 12.75
C GLN A 415 -35.08 -27.18 11.26
N THR A 416 -34.12 -27.76 10.54
CA THR A 416 -33.92 -27.53 9.10
C THR A 416 -33.67 -28.86 8.42
N HIS A 417 -34.18 -29.05 7.19
CA HIS A 417 -33.94 -30.27 6.42
C HIS A 417 -32.50 -30.38 5.88
N ASP A 418 -31.78 -29.26 5.85
CA ASP A 418 -30.45 -29.15 5.22
C ASP A 418 -29.30 -29.50 6.16
N LEU A 419 -29.58 -29.72 7.44
CA LEU A 419 -28.59 -30.06 8.47
C LEU A 419 -28.91 -31.40 9.12
N ASP A 420 -27.85 -32.12 9.47
CA ASP A 420 -27.97 -33.37 10.21
C ASP A 420 -28.54 -33.12 11.63
N ASN A 421 -29.23 -34.12 12.19
CA ASN A 421 -29.97 -33.98 13.45
C ASN A 421 -29.07 -33.66 14.65
N ASP A 422 -27.83 -34.16 14.67
CA ASP A 422 -26.85 -33.88 15.71
C ASP A 422 -26.42 -32.41 15.71
N ILE A 423 -26.18 -31.82 14.53
CA ILE A 423 -25.89 -30.38 14.36
C ILE A 423 -27.09 -29.54 14.83
N CYS A 424 -28.30 -29.91 14.42
CA CYS A 424 -29.52 -29.22 14.87
C CYS A 424 -29.71 -29.30 16.40
N ASN A 425 -29.37 -30.44 17.01
CA ASN A 425 -29.47 -30.63 18.46
C ASN A 425 -28.44 -29.79 19.22
N GLU A 426 -27.21 -29.66 18.72
CA GLU A 426 -26.20 -28.78 19.32
C GLU A 426 -26.63 -27.31 19.28
N ILE A 427 -27.07 -26.82 18.11
CA ILE A 427 -27.59 -25.45 17.97
C ILE A 427 -28.76 -25.19 18.93
N ARG A 428 -29.63 -26.18 19.13
CA ARG A 428 -30.73 -26.10 20.11
C ARG A 428 -30.23 -26.06 21.55
N ASN A 429 -29.22 -26.86 21.89
CA ASN A 429 -28.62 -26.84 23.23
C ASN A 429 -27.89 -25.52 23.51
N GLU A 430 -27.30 -24.91 22.47
CA GLU A 430 -26.62 -23.62 22.55
C GLU A 430 -27.54 -22.42 22.25
N GLN A 431 -28.86 -22.57 22.30
CA GLN A 431 -29.83 -21.53 21.92
C GLN A 431 -29.63 -20.15 22.58
N ASN A 432 -29.01 -20.09 23.76
CA ASN A 432 -28.70 -18.83 24.47
C ASN A 432 -27.52 -18.05 23.85
N SER A 433 -26.75 -18.68 22.96
CA SER A 433 -25.62 -18.09 22.24
C SER A 433 -26.03 -17.36 20.95
N PHE A 434 -27.31 -17.45 20.55
CA PHE A 434 -27.82 -16.91 19.30
C PHE A 434 -28.95 -15.92 19.54
N GLN A 435 -29.01 -14.88 18.71
CA GLN A 435 -30.11 -13.94 18.66
C GLN A 435 -30.98 -14.21 17.44
N ALA A 436 -32.28 -13.87 17.55
CA ALA A 436 -33.16 -13.89 16.39
C ALA A 436 -32.56 -13.01 15.29
N ASN A 437 -32.61 -13.49 14.05
CA ASN A 437 -32.01 -12.91 12.85
C ASN A 437 -30.50 -13.07 12.66
N ASP A 438 -29.77 -13.73 13.56
CA ASP A 438 -28.37 -14.08 13.29
C ASP A 438 -28.25 -14.92 12.01
N PHE A 439 -27.22 -14.64 11.21
CA PHE A 439 -26.94 -15.39 9.99
C PHE A 439 -25.82 -16.38 10.24
N ILE A 440 -26.16 -17.66 10.20
CA ILE A 440 -25.28 -18.75 10.61
C ILE A 440 -24.85 -19.54 9.38
N TRP A 441 -23.55 -19.84 9.31
CA TRP A 441 -22.96 -20.74 8.33
C TRP A 441 -22.40 -21.96 9.03
N VAL A 442 -22.58 -23.13 8.43
CA VAL A 442 -22.03 -24.40 8.90
C VAL A 442 -21.24 -25.02 7.76
N ALA A 443 -19.93 -25.22 7.98
CA ALA A 443 -19.04 -25.94 7.08
C ALA A 443 -18.63 -27.26 7.72
N SER A 444 -18.82 -28.37 7.00
CA SER A 444 -18.40 -29.70 7.45
C SER A 444 -17.60 -30.42 6.36
N GLY A 445 -16.45 -30.98 6.72
CA GLY A 445 -15.59 -31.71 5.79
C GLY A 445 -14.34 -32.27 6.46
N SER A 446 -13.77 -33.33 5.88
CA SER A 446 -12.66 -34.09 6.49
C SER A 446 -11.37 -33.29 6.72
N ASP A 447 -11.22 -32.15 6.06
CA ASP A 447 -10.07 -31.25 6.21
C ASP A 447 -10.50 -29.99 6.99
N GLN A 448 -9.99 -29.88 8.22
CA GLN A 448 -10.21 -28.74 9.11
C GLN A 448 -9.77 -27.41 8.46
N MET A 449 -8.63 -27.38 7.78
CA MET A 449 -8.09 -26.14 7.21
C MET A 449 -8.96 -25.64 6.06
N ASN A 450 -9.51 -26.54 5.25
CA ASN A 450 -10.46 -26.15 4.20
C ASN A 450 -11.76 -25.57 4.78
N CYS A 451 -12.26 -26.12 5.90
CA CYS A 451 -13.44 -25.59 6.58
C CYS A 451 -13.19 -24.20 7.19
N LEU A 452 -12.03 -24.01 7.82
CA LEU A 452 -11.63 -22.72 8.37
C LEU A 452 -11.40 -21.67 7.28
N ASP A 453 -10.69 -22.01 6.19
CA ASP A 453 -10.44 -21.09 5.06
C ASP A 453 -11.74 -20.61 4.41
N ILE A 454 -12.69 -21.51 4.13
CA ILE A 454 -13.95 -21.10 3.48
C ILE A 454 -14.76 -20.16 4.36
N LEU A 455 -14.89 -20.48 5.66
CA LEU A 455 -15.62 -19.64 6.61
C LEU A 455 -14.90 -18.31 6.84
N GLY A 456 -13.56 -18.30 6.90
CA GLY A 456 -12.76 -17.09 6.99
C GLY A 456 -12.91 -16.16 5.79
N ARG A 457 -12.99 -16.73 4.57
CA ARG A 457 -13.25 -15.97 3.34
C ARG A 457 -14.65 -15.37 3.30
N ILE A 458 -15.67 -16.13 3.68
CA ILE A 458 -17.05 -15.65 3.80
C ILE A 458 -17.10 -14.49 4.79
N ARG A 459 -16.53 -14.69 5.98
CA ARG A 459 -16.41 -13.67 7.02
C ARG A 459 -15.79 -12.37 6.49
N ALA A 460 -14.63 -12.45 5.84
CA ALA A 460 -13.93 -11.27 5.31
C ALA A 460 -14.77 -10.50 4.28
N HIS A 461 -15.46 -11.21 3.37
CA HIS A 461 -16.35 -10.58 2.39
C HIS A 461 -17.54 -9.88 3.05
N CYS A 462 -18.18 -10.52 4.03
CA CYS A 462 -19.30 -9.91 4.76
C CYS A 462 -18.87 -8.62 5.47
N ILE A 463 -17.70 -8.62 6.13
CA ILE A 463 -17.17 -7.41 6.81
C ILE A 463 -16.93 -6.27 5.81
N ASP A 464 -16.26 -6.56 4.69
CA ASP A 464 -15.98 -5.54 3.67
C ASP A 464 -17.26 -5.00 3.02
N MET A 465 -18.24 -5.86 2.79
CA MET A 465 -19.53 -5.48 2.21
C MET A 465 -20.33 -4.56 3.14
N VAL A 466 -20.44 -4.91 4.43
CA VAL A 466 -21.14 -4.08 5.43
C VAL A 466 -20.43 -2.74 5.61
N GLU A 467 -19.10 -2.74 5.65
CA GLU A 467 -18.34 -1.49 5.77
C GLU A 467 -18.48 -0.61 4.52
N ASN A 468 -18.50 -1.20 3.32
CA ASN A 468 -18.71 -0.44 2.08
C ASN A 468 -20.09 0.20 2.01
N ASP A 469 -21.13 -0.54 2.43
CA ASP A 469 -22.49 0.01 2.53
C ASP A 469 -22.56 1.16 3.53
N ARG A 470 -21.96 1.01 4.72
CA ARG A 470 -21.83 2.08 5.71
C ARG A 470 -21.17 3.33 5.13
N LEU A 471 -20.05 3.16 4.41
CA LEU A 471 -19.32 4.26 3.77
C LEU A 471 -20.16 4.93 2.68
N SER A 472 -20.89 4.15 1.87
CA SER A 472 -21.75 4.68 0.81
C SER A 472 -22.89 5.56 1.35
N LYS A 473 -23.50 5.16 2.48
CA LYS A 473 -24.59 5.89 3.15
C LYS A 473 -24.15 7.22 3.75
N LEU A 474 -22.87 7.35 4.13
CA LEU A 474 -22.31 8.57 4.71
C LEU A 474 -22.09 9.69 3.68
N GLY A 475 -22.04 9.37 2.39
CA GLY A 475 -21.93 10.32 1.26
C GLY A 475 -20.58 11.05 1.14
N ASP A 476 -20.31 11.62 -0.04
CA ASP A 476 -19.04 12.31 -0.41
C ASP A 476 -18.66 13.51 0.49
N ASN A 477 -19.58 14.00 1.34
CA ASN A 477 -19.39 15.17 2.21
C ASN A 477 -19.11 14.82 3.69
N SER A 478 -18.98 13.54 4.02
CA SER A 478 -18.65 13.10 5.38
C SER A 478 -17.17 12.70 5.49
N ASP A 479 -16.55 12.98 6.62
CA ASP A 479 -15.22 12.45 7.01
C ASP A 479 -15.32 10.94 7.39
N GLY A 480 -16.18 10.17 6.74
CA GLY A 480 -16.38 8.75 7.01
C GLY A 480 -15.13 7.95 6.66
N GLN A 481 -14.18 7.86 7.60
CA GLN A 481 -13.00 7.02 7.43
C GLN A 481 -13.39 5.55 7.65
N ARG A 482 -12.79 4.68 6.85
CA ARG A 482 -12.87 3.24 7.07
C ARG A 482 -12.31 2.93 8.46
N LYS A 483 -13.00 2.12 9.26
CA LYS A 483 -12.48 1.68 10.57
C LYS A 483 -11.12 1.02 10.36
N LEU A 484 -10.14 1.35 11.20
CA LEU A 484 -8.82 0.72 11.17
C LEU A 484 -8.70 -0.26 12.33
N SER A 485 -8.16 -1.43 12.04
CA SER A 485 -7.82 -2.46 13.00
C SER A 485 -6.44 -3.00 12.65
N PHE A 486 -5.52 -2.95 13.61
CA PHE A 486 -4.14 -3.40 13.51
C PHE A 486 -3.97 -4.62 14.40
N CYS A 487 -3.35 -5.66 13.88
CA CYS A 487 -3.12 -6.90 14.62
C CYS A 487 -1.77 -7.51 14.24
N TRP A 488 -0.99 -7.88 15.24
CA TRP A 488 0.14 -8.78 15.09
C TRP A 488 -0.33 -10.22 15.14
N VAL A 489 -0.02 -10.99 14.10
CA VAL A 489 -0.10 -12.44 14.14
C VAL A 489 1.30 -12.97 14.41
N TYR A 490 1.45 -13.87 15.37
CA TYR A 490 2.76 -14.39 15.80
C TYR A 490 2.65 -15.87 16.15
N ASP A 491 3.78 -16.52 16.44
CA ASP A 491 3.84 -17.96 16.75
C ASP A 491 3.39 -18.85 15.59
N PHE A 492 3.86 -18.53 14.37
CA PHE A 492 3.63 -19.39 13.23
C PHE A 492 4.44 -20.69 13.34
N PRO A 493 3.97 -21.79 12.73
CA PRO A 493 4.79 -22.97 12.49
C PRO A 493 6.09 -22.58 11.77
N LEU A 494 7.21 -23.20 12.16
CA LEU A 494 8.49 -22.96 11.50
C LEU A 494 8.51 -23.58 10.09
N PHE A 495 7.88 -24.75 9.96
CA PHE A 495 7.78 -25.50 8.73
C PHE A 495 6.33 -25.88 8.43
N ALA A 496 6.01 -25.98 7.14
CA ALA A 496 4.79 -26.62 6.65
C ALA A 496 5.14 -27.87 5.84
N MET A 497 4.20 -28.80 5.78
CA MET A 497 4.32 -29.96 4.89
C MET A 497 3.89 -29.55 3.48
N ASP A 498 4.72 -29.86 2.49
CA ASP A 498 4.34 -29.72 1.10
C ASP A 498 3.35 -30.85 0.72
N PRO A 499 2.10 -30.53 0.31
CA PRO A 499 1.10 -31.55 0.01
C PRO A 499 1.45 -32.43 -1.20
N GLN A 500 2.28 -31.94 -2.13
CA GLN A 500 2.62 -32.63 -3.37
C GLN A 500 3.82 -33.55 -3.19
N THR A 501 4.83 -33.08 -2.47
CA THR A 501 6.10 -33.79 -2.30
C THR A 501 6.21 -34.53 -0.98
N GLY A 502 5.37 -34.20 0.01
CA GLY A 502 5.46 -34.72 1.38
C GLY A 502 6.74 -34.30 2.11
N GLN A 503 7.44 -33.27 1.62
CA GLN A 503 8.65 -32.72 2.24
C GLN A 503 8.33 -31.49 3.06
N LEU A 504 9.16 -31.21 4.07
CA LEU A 504 9.07 -29.96 4.83
C LEU A 504 9.54 -28.79 3.96
N LYS A 505 8.77 -27.71 4.01
CA LYS A 505 9.16 -26.40 3.47
C LYS A 505 9.10 -25.36 4.60
N PRO A 506 9.92 -24.31 4.56
CA PRO A 506 9.78 -23.19 5.49
C PRO A 506 8.40 -22.53 5.31
N GLU A 507 7.75 -22.18 6.41
CA GLU A 507 6.47 -21.45 6.34
C GLU A 507 6.67 -20.02 5.81
N HIS A 508 7.76 -19.36 6.21
CA HIS A 508 8.11 -18.00 5.78
C HIS A 508 9.38 -17.99 4.92
N HIS A 509 10.52 -18.32 5.52
CA HIS A 509 11.81 -18.42 4.85
C HIS A 509 12.76 -19.29 5.69
N PRO A 510 13.80 -19.88 5.10
CA PRO A 510 14.64 -20.89 5.78
C PRO A 510 15.57 -20.32 6.89
N PHE A 511 15.56 -19.00 7.09
CA PHE A 511 16.41 -18.29 8.04
C PHE A 511 15.73 -17.93 9.36
N THR A 512 14.45 -18.27 9.54
CA THR A 512 13.70 -17.95 10.77
C THR A 512 14.20 -18.79 11.94
N ALA A 513 14.47 -18.15 13.07
CA ALA A 513 14.83 -18.85 14.30
C ALA A 513 13.64 -19.63 14.87
N PRO A 514 13.85 -20.86 15.38
CA PRO A 514 12.85 -21.50 16.22
C PRO A 514 12.63 -20.68 17.49
N LYS A 515 11.49 -20.89 18.13
CA LYS A 515 11.34 -20.46 19.52
C LYS A 515 12.35 -21.17 20.41
N PRO A 516 12.92 -20.49 21.42
CA PRO A 516 13.87 -21.10 22.35
C PRO A 516 13.31 -22.38 23.01
N GLU A 517 12.03 -22.38 23.40
CA GLU A 517 11.37 -23.54 24.00
C GLU A 517 11.21 -24.74 23.05
N ASP A 518 11.11 -24.49 21.74
CA ASP A 518 10.86 -25.52 20.71
C ASP A 518 12.15 -25.95 19.99
N GLN A 519 13.31 -25.38 20.35
CA GLN A 519 14.55 -25.58 19.60
C GLN A 519 14.95 -27.06 19.50
N SER A 520 14.67 -27.88 20.52
CA SER A 520 14.93 -29.33 20.47
C SER A 520 14.03 -30.07 19.48
N LEU A 521 12.82 -29.56 19.21
CA LEU A 521 11.86 -30.18 18.29
C LEU A 521 12.37 -30.20 16.85
N ILE A 522 13.29 -29.31 16.48
CA ILE A 522 13.94 -29.32 15.16
C ILE A 522 14.56 -30.69 14.84
N TYR A 523 15.10 -31.38 15.84
CA TYR A 523 15.79 -32.67 15.65
C TYR A 523 14.87 -33.88 15.82
N THR A 524 13.74 -33.73 16.51
CA THR A 524 12.86 -34.85 16.89
C THR A 524 11.52 -34.83 16.17
N ASP A 525 10.89 -33.65 16.08
CA ASP A 525 9.56 -33.45 15.51
C ASP A 525 9.43 -32.04 14.91
N PRO A 526 10.10 -31.78 13.78
CA PRO A 526 10.18 -30.44 13.20
C PRO A 526 8.83 -29.89 12.73
N ALA A 527 7.82 -30.75 12.51
CA ALA A 527 6.48 -30.32 12.09
C ALA A 527 5.74 -29.54 13.20
N ASN A 528 6.08 -29.79 14.47
CA ASN A 528 5.50 -29.10 15.63
C ASN A 528 6.41 -27.99 16.20
N CYS A 529 7.48 -27.62 15.48
CA CYS A 529 8.36 -26.54 15.91
C CYS A 529 7.74 -25.18 15.57
N THR A 530 7.62 -24.29 16.56
CA THR A 530 7.17 -22.91 16.33
C THR A 530 8.34 -22.01 15.93
N GLY A 531 8.12 -21.14 14.95
CA GLY A 531 9.06 -20.11 14.52
C GLY A 531 8.87 -18.79 15.26
N GLN A 532 9.94 -18.00 15.36
CA GLN A 532 9.90 -16.61 15.83
C GLN A 532 9.53 -15.63 14.69
N SER A 533 8.53 -15.98 13.88
CA SER A 533 7.98 -15.11 12.83
C SER A 533 6.70 -14.42 13.28
N PHE A 534 6.44 -13.27 12.66
CA PHE A 534 5.33 -12.42 13.00
C PHE A 534 4.97 -11.51 11.83
N ASP A 535 3.66 -11.29 11.65
CA ASP A 535 3.08 -10.52 10.58
C ASP A 535 2.22 -9.38 11.14
N LEU A 536 2.28 -8.22 10.47
CA LEU A 536 1.38 -7.11 10.74
C LEU A 536 0.22 -7.13 9.76
N VAL A 537 -0.98 -7.24 10.31
CA VAL A 537 -2.24 -7.27 9.58
C VAL A 537 -3.01 -5.98 9.86
N ILE A 538 -3.51 -5.36 8.80
CA ILE A 538 -4.40 -4.20 8.90
C ILE A 538 -5.67 -4.49 8.09
N ASN A 539 -6.83 -4.47 8.75
CA ASN A 539 -8.15 -4.71 8.12
C ASN A 539 -8.17 -5.99 7.26
N GLY A 540 -7.65 -7.10 7.78
CA GLY A 540 -7.61 -8.38 7.07
C GLY A 540 -6.57 -8.49 5.94
N ARG A 541 -5.64 -7.53 5.85
CA ARG A 541 -4.56 -7.53 4.85
C ARG A 541 -3.21 -7.57 5.53
N GLU A 542 -2.37 -8.51 5.13
CA GLU A 542 -0.96 -8.58 5.51
C GLU A 542 -0.20 -7.40 4.89
N ILE A 543 0.30 -6.52 5.74
CA ILE A 543 1.04 -5.30 5.36
C ILE A 543 2.54 -5.53 5.40
N GLY A 544 3.00 -6.43 6.24
CA GLY A 544 4.40 -6.81 6.32
C GLY A 544 4.59 -8.02 7.21
N GLY A 545 5.78 -8.60 7.13
CA GLY A 545 6.18 -9.78 7.89
C GLY A 545 7.64 -9.72 8.27
N GLY A 546 8.00 -10.45 9.31
CA GLY A 546 9.35 -10.50 9.84
C GLY A 546 9.60 -11.72 10.70
N SER A 547 10.85 -11.87 11.11
CA SER A 547 11.22 -12.89 12.08
C SER A 547 12.55 -12.55 12.76
N ILE A 548 12.78 -13.20 13.90
CA ILE A 548 14.13 -13.36 14.43
C ILE A 548 14.87 -14.36 13.56
N ARG A 549 16.15 -14.10 13.28
CA ARG A 549 16.97 -14.91 12.39
C ARG A 549 17.82 -15.90 13.15
N ILE A 550 18.12 -17.01 12.48
CA ILE A 550 19.14 -17.94 12.94
C ILE A 550 20.51 -17.27 12.77
N HIS A 551 21.21 -17.05 13.87
CA HIS A 551 22.58 -16.54 13.88
C HIS A 551 23.63 -17.66 14.02
N SER A 552 23.22 -18.85 14.48
CA SER A 552 24.11 -20.01 14.60
C SER A 552 24.31 -20.70 13.26
N ALA A 553 25.57 -20.75 12.80
CA ALA A 553 25.96 -21.45 11.59
C ALA A 553 25.65 -22.96 11.64
N GLU A 554 25.81 -23.58 12.81
CA GLU A 554 25.53 -25.01 13.00
C GLU A 554 24.04 -25.30 12.79
N LEU A 555 23.17 -24.51 13.44
CA LEU A 555 21.73 -24.67 13.32
C LEU A 555 21.25 -24.39 11.89
N GLN A 556 21.75 -23.31 11.28
CA GLN A 556 21.36 -22.95 9.92
C GLN A 556 21.81 -24.02 8.90
N SER A 557 23.01 -24.58 9.09
CA SER A 557 23.53 -25.67 8.26
C SER A 557 22.65 -26.91 8.38
N TYR A 558 22.26 -27.30 9.60
CA TYR A 558 21.38 -28.44 9.82
C TYR A 558 20.02 -28.26 9.12
N ILE A 559 19.40 -27.08 9.27
CA ILE A 559 18.10 -26.80 8.65
C ILE A 559 18.20 -26.84 7.12
N LEU A 560 19.23 -26.22 6.52
CA LEU A 560 19.35 -26.18 5.06
C LEU A 560 19.72 -27.55 4.48
N ASN A 561 20.72 -28.22 5.04
CA ASN A 561 21.33 -29.40 4.43
C ASN A 561 20.60 -30.70 4.82
N ASP A 562 20.26 -30.87 6.09
CA ASP A 562 19.72 -32.12 6.61
C ASP A 562 18.19 -32.14 6.56
N LEU A 563 17.54 -31.04 6.98
CA LEU A 563 16.09 -30.97 7.14
C LEU A 563 15.40 -30.60 5.82
N LEU A 564 15.78 -29.47 5.20
CA LEU A 564 15.20 -29.00 3.95
C LEU A 564 15.83 -29.62 2.70
N LYS A 565 16.95 -30.34 2.86
CA LYS A 565 17.70 -31.00 1.77
C LYS A 565 18.02 -30.04 0.63
N CYS A 566 18.23 -28.76 0.94
CA CYS A 566 18.69 -27.75 0.01
C CYS A 566 20.14 -28.06 -0.38
N LYS A 567 20.33 -28.97 -1.34
CA LYS A 567 21.65 -29.34 -1.87
C LYS A 567 22.23 -28.18 -2.66
N SER A 568 22.79 -27.19 -1.97
CA SER A 568 23.44 -26.10 -2.68
C SER A 568 24.70 -25.62 -1.99
N LYS A 569 25.84 -25.87 -2.65
CA LYS A 569 27.08 -25.10 -2.47
C LYS A 569 26.87 -23.59 -2.66
N SER A 570 25.70 -23.14 -3.14
CA SER A 570 25.38 -21.71 -3.28
C SER A 570 25.28 -20.98 -1.95
N MET A 571 25.10 -21.66 -0.82
CA MET A 571 24.92 -21.02 0.50
C MET A 571 26.15 -21.08 1.42
N ASP A 572 27.25 -21.70 0.99
CA ASP A 572 28.47 -21.85 1.80
C ASP A 572 28.99 -20.50 2.31
N TYR A 573 28.96 -19.47 1.45
CA TYR A 573 29.38 -18.11 1.79
C TYR A 573 28.53 -17.48 2.91
N PHE A 574 27.24 -17.84 2.99
CA PHE A 574 26.33 -17.35 4.02
C PHE A 574 26.60 -18.05 5.35
N ILE A 575 26.78 -19.37 5.33
CA ILE A 575 27.15 -20.15 6.52
C ILE A 575 28.51 -19.70 7.06
N GLU A 576 29.50 -19.47 6.20
CA GLU A 576 30.81 -18.93 6.58
C GLU A 576 30.65 -17.56 7.27
N ALA A 577 29.84 -16.67 6.72
CA ALA A 577 29.56 -15.38 7.35
C ALA A 577 28.92 -15.53 8.74
N LEU A 578 28.04 -16.52 8.93
CA LEU A 578 27.48 -16.80 10.26
C LEU A 578 28.56 -17.23 11.27
N GLN A 579 29.57 -18.00 10.82
CA GLN A 579 30.70 -18.45 11.64
C GLN A 579 31.64 -17.30 12.03
N CYS A 580 31.64 -16.18 11.30
CA CYS A 580 32.45 -15.00 11.60
C CYS A 580 31.93 -14.16 12.79
N GLY A 581 31.07 -14.73 13.64
CA GLY A 581 30.53 -14.04 14.82
C GLY A 581 29.24 -13.27 14.51
N CYS A 582 28.27 -13.91 13.85
CA CYS A 582 26.97 -13.29 13.60
C CYS A 582 26.23 -12.99 14.92
N PRO A 583 25.79 -11.74 15.13
CA PRO A 583 25.01 -11.40 16.32
C PRO A 583 23.59 -11.98 16.22
N PRO A 584 22.90 -12.21 17.34
CA PRO A 584 21.44 -12.39 17.32
C PRO A 584 20.82 -11.19 16.62
N HIS A 585 19.94 -11.41 15.66
CA HIS A 585 19.35 -10.33 14.87
C HIS A 585 17.94 -10.69 14.40
N GLY A 586 17.18 -9.67 14.04
CA GLY A 586 15.82 -9.81 13.57
C GLY A 586 15.39 -8.60 12.78
N GLY A 587 14.34 -8.77 11.99
CA GLY A 587 13.89 -7.69 11.13
C GLY A 587 12.53 -7.93 10.52
N PHE A 588 12.09 -6.93 9.77
CA PHE A 588 10.73 -6.82 9.29
C PHE A 588 10.71 -6.13 7.92
N ALA A 589 9.77 -6.50 7.06
CA ALA A 589 9.59 -5.88 5.77
C ALA A 589 8.14 -5.38 5.61
N ILE A 590 7.98 -4.08 5.37
CA ILE A 590 6.67 -3.47 5.09
C ILE A 590 6.47 -3.41 3.57
N GLY A 591 5.40 -3.99 3.05
CA GLY A 591 4.94 -3.82 1.68
C GLY A 591 4.38 -2.41 1.46
N ILE A 592 5.21 -1.49 0.97
CA ILE A 592 4.84 -0.08 0.77
C ILE A 592 3.66 0.07 -0.17
N ASP A 593 3.61 -0.71 -1.25
CA ASP A 593 2.50 -0.65 -2.21
C ASP A 593 1.17 -1.03 -1.54
N ARG A 594 1.16 -2.09 -0.72
CA ARG A 594 -0.04 -2.52 0.03
C ARG A 594 -0.46 -1.48 1.06
N LEU A 595 0.50 -0.92 1.80
CA LEU A 595 0.25 0.11 2.80
C LEU A 595 -0.37 1.37 2.19
N ILE A 596 0.18 1.86 1.08
CA ILE A 596 -0.37 3.03 0.38
C ILE A 596 -1.74 2.72 -0.22
N ALA A 597 -1.94 1.54 -0.81
CA ALA A 597 -3.24 1.12 -1.33
C ALA A 597 -4.31 1.07 -0.21
N LEU A 598 -3.96 0.56 0.96
CA LEU A 598 -4.84 0.53 2.13
C LEU A 598 -5.20 1.95 2.59
N ILE A 599 -4.20 2.82 2.79
CA ILE A 599 -4.41 4.20 3.25
C ILE A 599 -5.27 4.99 2.25
N CYS A 600 -5.03 4.80 0.96
CA CYS A 600 -5.76 5.47 -0.11
C CYS A 600 -7.09 4.80 -0.45
N GLN A 601 -7.43 3.69 0.21
CA GLN A 601 -8.62 2.87 -0.07
C GLN A 601 -8.72 2.49 -1.55
N GLN A 602 -7.59 2.11 -2.15
CA GLN A 602 -7.54 1.67 -3.54
C GLN A 602 -7.74 0.16 -3.64
N PRO A 603 -8.56 -0.32 -4.59
CA PRO A 603 -8.84 -1.75 -4.74
C PRO A 603 -7.65 -2.54 -5.30
N SER A 604 -6.68 -1.86 -5.93
CA SER A 604 -5.57 -2.46 -6.64
C SER A 604 -4.25 -1.72 -6.35
N LEU A 605 -3.15 -2.46 -6.28
CA LEU A 605 -1.80 -1.87 -6.21
C LEU A 605 -1.48 -1.03 -7.44
N ARG A 606 -2.16 -1.30 -8.56
CA ARG A 606 -1.98 -0.55 -9.82
C ARG A 606 -2.39 0.92 -9.69
N ASP A 607 -3.27 1.27 -8.76
CA ASP A 607 -3.69 2.66 -8.54
C ASP A 607 -2.72 3.45 -7.64
N VAL A 608 -1.70 2.79 -7.06
CA VAL A 608 -0.69 3.44 -6.20
C VAL A 608 0.75 3.36 -6.73
N ILE A 609 0.94 2.71 -7.87
CA ILE A 609 2.20 2.61 -8.59
C ILE A 609 2.14 3.49 -9.83
N ALA A 610 3.19 4.26 -10.12
CA ALA A 610 3.18 5.20 -11.24
C ALA A 610 2.94 4.49 -12.59
N PHE A 611 3.69 3.41 -12.86
CA PHE A 611 3.61 2.61 -14.10
C PHE A 611 3.53 1.11 -13.76
N PRO A 612 2.35 0.61 -13.37
CA PRO A 612 2.17 -0.78 -12.98
C PRO A 612 2.09 -1.72 -14.19
N LYS A 613 2.23 -3.02 -13.94
CA LYS A 613 1.92 -4.08 -14.90
C LYS A 613 0.43 -4.44 -14.84
N SER A 614 -0.13 -4.82 -15.98
CA SER A 614 -1.50 -5.31 -16.09
C SER A 614 -1.71 -6.65 -15.38
N ALA A 615 -2.94 -7.16 -15.38
CA ALA A 615 -3.26 -8.49 -14.84
C ALA A 615 -2.57 -9.67 -15.57
N GLN A 616 -1.91 -9.42 -16.70
CA GLN A 616 -1.10 -10.40 -17.42
C GLN A 616 0.41 -10.17 -17.21
N GLY A 617 0.82 -9.34 -16.25
CA GLY A 617 2.22 -8.99 -16.03
C GLY A 617 2.85 -8.10 -17.11
N LYS A 618 2.05 -7.57 -18.06
CA LYS A 618 2.53 -6.75 -19.18
C LYS A 618 2.43 -5.27 -18.91
N ASP A 619 3.39 -4.49 -19.41
CA ASP A 619 3.25 -3.05 -19.51
C ASP A 619 2.53 -2.70 -20.81
N LEU A 620 1.26 -2.29 -20.70
CA LEU A 620 0.42 -1.94 -21.84
C LEU A 620 0.83 -0.60 -22.48
N MET A 621 1.58 0.25 -21.78
CA MET A 621 2.02 1.55 -22.30
C MET A 621 3.18 1.37 -23.29
N SER A 622 4.21 0.63 -22.90
CA SER A 622 5.37 0.37 -23.77
C SER A 622 5.21 -0.86 -24.66
N GLY A 623 4.27 -1.75 -24.33
CA GLY A 623 4.15 -3.06 -24.96
C GLY A 623 5.14 -4.11 -24.42
N SER A 624 5.71 -3.90 -23.23
CA SER A 624 6.67 -4.84 -22.63
C SER A 624 5.98 -6.04 -21.97
N PRO A 625 6.61 -7.23 -21.95
CA PRO A 625 7.91 -7.55 -22.56
C PRO A 625 7.84 -7.66 -24.10
N GLY A 626 8.96 -7.34 -24.77
CA GLY A 626 9.10 -7.42 -26.23
C GLY A 626 10.14 -8.47 -26.68
N GLN A 627 10.17 -8.78 -27.97
CA GLN A 627 11.17 -9.69 -28.55
C GLN A 627 12.53 -8.98 -28.71
N ILE A 628 13.62 -9.69 -28.42
CA ILE A 628 15.00 -9.24 -28.67
C ILE A 628 15.55 -9.81 -29.99
N SER A 629 16.51 -9.10 -30.59
CA SER A 629 17.13 -9.51 -31.86
C SER A 629 17.94 -10.81 -31.73
N ILE A 630 18.14 -11.50 -32.86
CA ILE A 630 18.95 -12.72 -32.92
C ILE A 630 20.38 -12.46 -32.45
N THR A 631 20.97 -11.32 -32.84
CA THR A 631 22.31 -10.91 -32.39
C THR A 631 22.38 -10.76 -30.87
N THR A 632 21.35 -10.20 -30.24
CA THR A 632 21.28 -10.11 -28.77
C THR A 632 21.12 -11.49 -28.13
N LYS A 633 20.31 -12.38 -28.70
CA LYS A 633 20.21 -13.78 -28.22
C LYS A 633 21.56 -14.50 -28.28
N GLN A 634 22.30 -14.35 -29.38
CA GLN A 634 23.64 -14.93 -29.55
C GLN A 634 24.64 -14.37 -28.54
N LEU A 635 24.62 -13.06 -28.29
CA LEU A 635 25.47 -12.40 -27.29
C LEU A 635 25.30 -13.00 -25.88
N TYR A 636 24.09 -13.45 -25.56
CA TYR A 636 23.75 -14.06 -24.27
C TYR A 636 23.69 -15.59 -24.32
N HIS A 637 24.19 -16.21 -25.40
CA HIS A 637 24.18 -17.66 -25.59
C HIS A 637 22.78 -18.31 -25.48
N LEU A 638 21.72 -17.55 -25.79
CA LEU A 638 20.35 -18.05 -25.76
C LEU A 638 20.04 -18.75 -27.09
N ILE A 639 19.78 -20.06 -27.02
CA ILE A 639 19.31 -20.85 -28.16
C ILE A 639 17.78 -20.70 -28.22
N PRO A 640 17.19 -20.35 -29.37
CA PRO A 640 15.75 -20.46 -29.53
C PRO A 640 15.33 -21.91 -29.23
N SER A 641 14.42 -22.13 -28.28
CA SER A 641 13.68 -23.40 -28.24
C SER A 641 13.06 -23.61 -29.62
N ASP A 642 13.34 -24.75 -30.26
CA ASP A 642 13.08 -25.01 -31.69
C ASP A 642 11.76 -24.40 -32.21
N PRO A 643 11.75 -23.83 -33.42
CA PRO A 643 10.48 -23.71 -34.13
C PRO A 643 9.99 -25.14 -34.34
N ILE A 644 8.73 -25.40 -34.01
CA ILE A 644 7.99 -26.58 -34.48
C ILE A 644 8.42 -26.82 -35.93
N LEU A 645 9.05 -27.98 -36.18
CA LEU A 645 9.39 -28.44 -37.53
C LEU A 645 8.14 -28.31 -38.42
N PRO A 646 8.28 -27.80 -39.66
CA PRO A 646 7.16 -27.50 -40.54
C PRO A 646 6.23 -28.69 -40.81
#